data_AF-A0A8T5M757-F1
#
_entry.id   AF-A0A8T5M757-F1
#
_cell.length_a   1.000
_cell.length_b   1.000
_cell.length_c   1.000
_cell.angle_alpha   90.00
_cell.angle_beta   90.00
_cell.angle_gamma   90.00
#
_symmetry.space_group_name_H-M   'P 1'
#
loop_
_entity.id
_entity.type
_entity.pdbx_description
1 polymer ?
#
loop_
_entity_poly.entity_id
_entity_poly.type
_entity_poly.pdbx_seq_one_letter_code
_entity_poly.pdbx_strand_id
1 'polypeptide(L)'
;MSSTKRFSKKGQITVFIIIGILILFTFAGVLYITKKTTKETFTAEGEPIIEEAPQTFKPIRTYTDNCLIQTAKKGLILIGQQGGYIHPEIVGSYSAADPVDADGINLEPVLVPYWHYNVEANPSDKVVYTSLKPKLYAPEDPVMSIETQLSSFVEDQLDECLDDYLPFENEGFRINKENLKKVEATVGESSVNFLLTMNVKAEKESMEASFDKFFVKIPLELKHYYETADLIASEQQKNFFLERQGLEVLSAYSAVDPQLFPPQAEVRFEYFAPYSWSENTLQTNFKDLLISYVPMLRFLGSENFYYRVEDRSYFTQKILDNMVLPLFGAEDLQVNFDYFGWEPYFKTNSDAEGIIKPENIFISAWVLSYGQQRYETHYDASYPVLVTLNDEFAFDGEGYKFLFALESNIRNNNPAVEGVVRESYPKAVTSLACDNEQKNTEMLKTVVVDSFSGDPLEAVRVGFTIPDQTDCEIGSTDEEGVLESKYPSVYGGVVNFIQTDYLTNMYPIDTYKYQDQQGMIGYAAAGYQEKVVEMDKFKIINISARKRNVQKCVTSYDGKTTSCFINDGQSLLFKEPIYQYEANGSLNRLNKYYLSGRSSELNEDEEVLLTLQRISGFHDEVMSQEWSISASVKKGEAAEVQLVPGLYKVNGMLTNDQKLVIPKEERCTKYDVLFWEQEACFDFDEISSDKYLSGNLNWDTPENYLIITPEDLYTSQELTFFIPNQDIYSVPENMRLVEDLQVPGRLSELSKKETIRPSLEPEYIPISEE
;
A
#
# COMPACT_ATOMS: atom_id res chain seq x y z
N MET A 1 -60.60 -83.51 12.81
CA MET A 1 -59.73 -82.41 13.30
C MET A 1 -60.50 -81.11 13.11
N SER A 2 -60.35 -80.16 14.04
CA SER A 2 -61.09 -78.89 14.17
C SER A 2 -62.41 -78.96 14.95
N SER A 3 -62.32 -78.57 16.22
CA SER A 3 -63.41 -78.43 17.20
C SER A 3 -63.82 -76.96 17.25
N THR A 4 -65.03 -76.64 16.81
CA THR A 4 -65.68 -75.34 17.01
C THR A 4 -66.35 -75.31 18.39
N LYS A 5 -65.75 -74.57 19.32
CA LYS A 5 -66.30 -74.34 20.68
C LYS A 5 -67.24 -73.13 20.66
N ARG A 6 -68.49 -73.38 21.02
CA ARG A 6 -69.60 -72.41 21.15
C ARG A 6 -69.40 -71.54 22.41
N PHE A 7 -69.25 -70.23 22.26
CA PHE A 7 -69.17 -69.28 23.39
C PHE A 7 -70.52 -69.11 24.09
N SER A 8 -70.54 -69.13 25.42
CA SER A 8 -71.74 -68.89 26.23
C SER A 8 -71.99 -67.39 26.40
N LYS A 9 -73.23 -66.93 26.10
CA LYS A 9 -73.65 -65.52 26.14
C LYS A 9 -73.71 -64.88 27.53
N LYS A 10 -73.29 -65.58 28.60
CA LYS A 10 -73.27 -65.03 29.98
C LYS A 10 -71.89 -64.49 30.40
N GLY A 11 -70.81 -64.82 29.70
CA GLY A 11 -69.46 -64.29 29.98
C GLY A 11 -69.15 -62.95 29.33
N GLN A 12 -69.85 -62.58 28.25
CA GLN A 12 -69.64 -61.29 27.57
C GLN A 12 -70.23 -60.11 28.36
N ILE A 13 -71.38 -60.29 29.03
CA ILE A 13 -72.03 -59.21 29.78
C ILE A 13 -71.17 -58.77 30.97
N THR A 14 -70.56 -59.71 31.69
CA THR A 14 -69.68 -59.39 32.82
C THR A 14 -68.42 -58.63 32.39
N VAL A 15 -67.87 -58.95 31.21
CA VAL A 15 -66.72 -58.23 30.65
C VAL A 15 -67.10 -56.79 30.30
N PHE A 16 -68.27 -56.56 29.69
CA PHE A 16 -68.74 -55.20 29.40
C PHE A 16 -69.07 -54.39 30.66
N ILE A 17 -69.56 -55.03 31.73
CA ILE A 17 -69.79 -54.36 33.03
C ILE A 17 -68.45 -53.99 33.69
N ILE A 18 -67.46 -54.88 33.69
CA ILE A 18 -66.14 -54.59 34.26
C ILE A 18 -65.45 -53.48 33.46
N ILE A 19 -65.52 -53.53 32.13
CA ILE A 19 -64.97 -52.46 31.26
C ILE A 19 -65.72 -51.14 31.50
N GLY A 20 -67.05 -51.17 31.61
CA GLY A 20 -67.85 -49.98 31.90
C GLY A 20 -67.51 -49.35 33.25
N ILE A 21 -67.32 -50.16 34.30
CA ILE A 21 -66.90 -49.69 35.63
C ILE A 21 -65.46 -49.15 35.58
N LEU A 22 -64.56 -49.80 34.84
CA LEU A 22 -63.16 -49.37 34.72
C LEU A 22 -63.04 -48.07 33.93
N ILE A 23 -63.84 -47.90 32.86
CA ILE A 23 -63.98 -46.64 32.12
C ILE A 23 -64.59 -45.57 33.02
N LEU A 24 -65.60 -45.91 33.84
CA LEU A 24 -66.23 -44.93 34.72
C LEU A 24 -65.29 -44.46 35.84
N PHE A 25 -64.49 -45.36 36.44
CA PHE A 25 -63.49 -44.97 37.44
C PHE A 25 -62.28 -44.26 36.84
N THR A 26 -61.84 -44.62 35.64
CA THR A 26 -60.78 -43.86 34.94
C THR A 26 -61.27 -42.48 34.53
N PHE A 27 -62.49 -42.35 34.02
CA PHE A 27 -63.08 -41.07 33.67
C PHE A 27 -63.36 -40.20 34.90
N ALA A 28 -63.87 -40.78 36.00
CA ALA A 28 -64.02 -40.10 37.28
C ALA A 28 -62.66 -39.72 37.89
N GLY A 29 -61.64 -40.56 37.72
CA GLY A 29 -60.26 -40.28 38.13
C GLY A 29 -59.64 -39.13 37.33
N VAL A 30 -59.82 -39.11 36.01
CA VAL A 30 -59.38 -38.01 35.13
C VAL A 30 -60.13 -36.73 35.47
N LEU A 31 -61.44 -36.79 35.71
CA LEU A 31 -62.23 -35.62 36.15
C LEU A 31 -61.83 -35.13 37.55
N TYR A 32 -61.47 -36.02 38.46
CA TYR A 32 -61.01 -35.66 39.80
C TYR A 32 -59.59 -35.06 39.78
N ILE A 33 -58.69 -35.59 38.95
CA ILE A 33 -57.34 -35.05 38.75
C ILE A 33 -57.43 -33.71 38.03
N THR A 34 -58.21 -33.58 36.97
CA THR A 34 -58.42 -32.27 36.31
C THR A 34 -59.07 -31.26 37.26
N LYS A 35 -60.07 -31.63 38.07
CA LYS A 35 -60.62 -30.70 39.09
C LYS A 35 -59.63 -30.29 40.20
N LYS A 36 -58.61 -31.12 40.49
CA LYS A 36 -57.63 -30.83 41.56
C LYS A 36 -56.37 -30.14 41.03
N THR A 37 -56.05 -30.32 39.75
CA THR A 37 -54.87 -29.75 39.07
C THR A 37 -55.20 -28.46 38.31
N THR A 38 -56.47 -28.24 37.95
CA THR A 38 -56.94 -27.01 37.27
C THR A 38 -57.64 -26.07 38.26
N LYS A 39 -56.90 -25.55 39.25
CA LYS A 39 -57.17 -24.16 39.66
C LYS A 39 -56.58 -23.33 38.54
N GLU A 40 -57.41 -22.80 37.65
CA GLU A 40 -56.97 -21.86 36.61
C GLU A 40 -56.34 -20.67 37.32
N THR A 41 -55.00 -20.64 37.46
CA THR A 41 -54.25 -19.53 38.06
C THR A 41 -53.81 -18.52 37.00
N PHE A 42 -54.05 -18.82 35.73
CA PHE A 42 -53.68 -18.00 34.59
C PHE A 42 -54.84 -17.91 33.58
N THR A 43 -54.94 -16.80 32.86
CA THR A 43 -55.90 -16.55 31.77
C THR A 43 -55.50 -17.36 30.52
N ALA A 44 -56.38 -17.40 29.52
CA ALA A 44 -56.09 -18.02 28.21
C ALA A 44 -54.90 -17.35 27.48
N GLU A 45 -54.52 -16.14 27.88
CA GLU A 45 -53.39 -15.37 27.36
C GLU A 45 -52.12 -15.53 28.22
N GLY A 46 -52.14 -16.40 29.23
CA GLY A 46 -50.99 -16.68 30.10
C GLY A 46 -50.79 -15.67 31.24
N GLU A 47 -51.71 -14.74 31.45
CA GLU A 47 -51.63 -13.73 32.52
C GLU A 47 -52.15 -14.31 33.84
N PRO A 48 -51.58 -14.00 35.01
CA PRO A 48 -52.09 -14.50 36.28
C PRO A 48 -53.50 -13.96 36.55
N ILE A 49 -54.41 -14.81 37.07
CA ILE A 49 -55.73 -14.34 37.51
C ILE A 49 -55.55 -13.61 38.85
N ILE A 50 -55.94 -12.33 38.89
CA ILE A 50 -55.78 -11.47 40.06
C ILE A 50 -57.16 -11.07 40.60
N GLU A 51 -57.33 -11.14 41.91
CA GLU A 51 -58.58 -10.81 42.59
C GLU A 51 -58.91 -9.31 42.45
N GLU A 52 -60.14 -8.94 42.07
CA GLU A 52 -60.53 -7.53 41.95
C GLU A 52 -60.65 -6.85 43.32
N ALA A 53 -60.00 -5.70 43.47
CA ALA A 53 -60.04 -4.91 44.70
C ALA A 53 -61.41 -4.24 44.90
N PRO A 54 -61.97 -4.20 46.12
CA PRO A 54 -63.10 -3.32 46.43
C PRO A 54 -62.74 -1.85 46.12
N GLN A 55 -63.70 -1.05 45.66
CA GLN A 55 -63.45 0.32 45.19
C GLN A 55 -62.67 1.20 46.19
N THR A 56 -62.92 1.02 47.49
CA THR A 56 -62.22 1.74 48.57
C THR A 56 -60.71 1.47 48.62
N PHE A 57 -60.26 0.27 48.23
CA PHE A 57 -58.85 -0.16 48.32
C PHE A 57 -58.13 -0.20 46.96
N LYS A 58 -58.84 0.11 45.86
CA LYS A 58 -58.25 0.24 44.52
C LYS A 58 -57.04 1.19 44.47
N PRO A 59 -57.01 2.32 45.21
CA PRO A 59 -55.83 3.20 45.22
C PRO A 59 -54.54 2.54 45.72
N ILE A 60 -54.63 1.64 46.72
CA ILE A 60 -53.46 0.93 47.27
C ILE A 60 -52.86 0.04 46.20
N ARG A 61 -53.71 -0.74 45.51
CA ARG A 61 -53.26 -1.58 44.40
C ARG A 61 -52.66 -0.77 43.26
N THR A 62 -53.32 0.32 42.87
CA THR A 62 -52.81 1.20 41.81
C THR A 62 -51.46 1.79 42.19
N TYR A 63 -51.25 2.12 43.47
CA TYR A 63 -49.97 2.59 43.97
C TYR A 63 -48.88 1.51 43.90
N THR A 64 -49.19 0.28 44.33
CA THR A 64 -48.25 -0.85 44.19
C THR A 64 -47.93 -1.15 42.74
N ASP A 65 -48.93 -1.16 41.85
CA ASP A 65 -48.76 -1.40 40.41
C ASP A 65 -47.90 -0.28 39.78
N ASN A 66 -48.15 0.99 40.11
CA ASN A 66 -47.35 2.12 39.63
C ASN A 66 -45.91 2.04 40.13
N CYS A 67 -45.71 1.68 41.39
CA CYS A 67 -44.38 1.50 41.95
C CYS A 67 -43.64 0.36 41.24
N LEU A 68 -44.33 -0.76 40.99
CA LEU A 68 -43.78 -1.89 40.24
C LEU A 68 -43.42 -1.47 38.81
N ILE A 69 -44.26 -0.69 38.12
CA ILE A 69 -43.99 -0.14 36.79
C ILE A 69 -42.75 0.76 36.79
N GLN A 70 -42.65 1.69 37.74
CA GLN A 70 -41.52 2.63 37.82
C GLN A 70 -40.20 1.89 38.04
N THR A 71 -40.17 0.96 38.99
CA THR A 71 -38.97 0.18 39.30
C THR A 71 -38.59 -0.75 38.16
N ALA A 72 -39.57 -1.43 37.56
CA ALA A 72 -39.34 -2.30 36.41
C ALA A 72 -38.85 -1.53 35.19
N LYS A 73 -39.42 -0.35 34.88
CA LYS A 73 -38.94 0.53 33.81
C LYS A 73 -37.49 0.97 34.05
N LYS A 74 -37.15 1.38 35.28
CA LYS A 74 -35.77 1.72 35.67
C LYS A 74 -34.81 0.55 35.44
N GLY A 75 -35.20 -0.67 35.82
CA GLY A 75 -34.41 -1.88 35.59
C GLY A 75 -34.23 -2.20 34.10
N LEU A 76 -35.29 -2.07 33.31
CA LEU A 76 -35.24 -2.29 31.86
C LEU A 76 -34.34 -1.28 31.13
N ILE A 77 -34.38 -0.01 31.53
CA ILE A 77 -33.47 1.02 30.99
C ILE A 77 -32.03 0.69 31.36
N LEU A 78 -31.77 0.36 32.63
CA LEU A 78 -30.44 0.04 33.11
C LEU A 78 -29.85 -1.19 32.38
N ILE A 79 -30.63 -2.26 32.26
CA ILE A 79 -30.18 -3.50 31.60
C ILE A 79 -29.92 -3.29 30.10
N GLY A 80 -30.72 -2.44 29.45
CA GLY A 80 -30.51 -2.06 28.05
C GLY A 80 -29.24 -1.24 27.87
N GLN A 81 -29.00 -0.28 28.77
CA GLN A 81 -27.82 0.57 28.69
C GLN A 81 -26.50 -0.17 28.94
N GLN A 82 -26.55 -1.30 29.64
CA GLN A 82 -25.38 -2.04 30.11
C GLN A 82 -25.28 -3.46 29.50
N GLY A 83 -25.71 -3.64 28.25
CA GLY A 83 -25.51 -4.89 27.49
C GLY A 83 -26.12 -6.14 28.08
N GLY A 84 -27.26 -5.98 28.78
CA GLY A 84 -27.99 -7.07 29.37
C GLY A 84 -27.67 -7.33 30.84
N TYR A 85 -26.95 -6.43 31.53
CA TYR A 85 -26.66 -6.56 32.96
C TYR A 85 -27.13 -5.37 33.80
N ILE A 86 -27.58 -5.65 35.03
CA ILE A 86 -27.80 -4.62 36.05
C ILE A 86 -26.48 -4.25 36.74
N HIS A 87 -25.62 -5.24 36.97
CA HIS A 87 -24.32 -5.12 37.63
C HIS A 87 -23.20 -5.75 36.79
N PRO A 88 -22.74 -5.06 35.72
CA PRO A 88 -21.72 -5.59 34.81
C PRO A 88 -20.38 -5.90 35.50
N GLU A 89 -20.06 -5.20 36.60
CA GLU A 89 -18.84 -5.37 37.40
C GLU A 89 -18.68 -6.77 38.03
N ILE A 90 -19.75 -7.57 38.06
CA ILE A 90 -19.72 -8.94 38.60
C ILE A 90 -19.16 -9.92 37.57
N VAL A 91 -19.28 -9.62 36.28
CA VAL A 91 -18.97 -10.57 35.19
C VAL A 91 -17.66 -10.27 34.46
N GLY A 92 -17.13 -9.06 34.59
CA GLY A 92 -15.94 -8.67 33.85
C GLY A 92 -15.27 -7.41 34.40
N SER A 93 -14.11 -7.11 33.84
CA SER A 93 -13.36 -5.88 34.04
C SER A 93 -13.64 -4.89 32.92
N TYR A 94 -13.70 -3.59 33.23
CA TYR A 94 -14.03 -2.55 32.26
C TYR A 94 -13.02 -1.41 32.39
N SER A 95 -12.58 -0.90 31.24
CA SER A 95 -11.56 0.14 31.17
C SER A 95 -11.97 1.22 30.20
N ALA A 96 -11.78 2.48 30.60
CA ALA A 96 -11.94 3.63 29.70
C ALA A 96 -10.65 3.94 28.94
N ALA A 97 -9.50 3.66 29.56
CA ALA A 97 -8.17 3.98 29.02
C ALA A 97 -7.65 2.89 28.07
N ASP A 98 -7.95 1.64 28.39
CA ASP A 98 -7.44 0.47 27.65
C ASP A 98 -8.53 -0.59 27.53
N PRO A 99 -9.54 -0.35 26.68
CA PRO A 99 -10.71 -1.22 26.57
C PRO A 99 -10.42 -2.54 25.84
N VAL A 100 -9.27 -2.68 25.16
CA VAL A 100 -8.92 -3.88 24.38
C VAL A 100 -8.17 -4.95 25.19
N ASP A 101 -7.67 -4.60 26.37
CA ASP A 101 -7.14 -5.54 27.36
C ASP A 101 -8.12 -5.72 28.56
N ALA A 102 -9.41 -5.38 28.35
CA ALA A 102 -10.50 -5.52 29.33
C ALA A 102 -11.66 -6.36 28.77
N ASP A 103 -12.64 -6.70 29.60
CA ASP A 103 -13.81 -7.49 29.18
C ASP A 103 -14.98 -6.62 28.65
N GLY A 104 -14.80 -5.30 28.60
CA GLY A 104 -15.79 -4.37 28.10
C GLY A 104 -15.36 -2.91 28.17
N ILE A 105 -16.25 -2.05 27.69
CA ILE A 105 -16.06 -0.60 27.59
C ILE A 105 -16.63 0.07 28.85
N ASN A 106 -15.89 1.04 29.41
CA ASN A 106 -16.38 1.93 30.45
C ASN A 106 -16.72 3.32 29.86
N LEU A 107 -18.00 3.70 29.88
CA LEU A 107 -18.52 5.00 29.43
C LEU A 107 -18.91 5.95 30.57
N GLU A 108 -18.61 5.59 31.83
CA GLU A 108 -18.92 6.29 33.09
C GLU A 108 -20.26 7.07 33.14
N PRO A 109 -21.28 6.60 33.88
CA PRO A 109 -21.29 5.45 34.78
C PRO A 109 -21.65 4.12 34.10
N VAL A 110 -21.86 4.11 32.77
CA VAL A 110 -22.35 2.95 32.04
C VAL A 110 -21.20 2.01 31.69
N LEU A 111 -21.33 0.73 32.05
CA LEU A 111 -20.39 -0.33 31.70
C LEU A 111 -21.02 -1.24 30.64
N VAL A 112 -20.34 -1.45 29.53
CA VAL A 112 -20.87 -2.21 28.38
C VAL A 112 -19.97 -3.42 28.11
N PRO A 113 -20.46 -4.65 28.33
CA PRO A 113 -19.67 -5.86 28.12
C PRO A 113 -19.47 -6.17 26.64
N TYR A 114 -18.35 -6.82 26.32
CA TYR A 114 -18.15 -7.38 24.99
C TYR A 114 -18.95 -8.66 24.78
N TRP A 115 -19.73 -8.68 23.71
CA TRP A 115 -20.42 -9.88 23.25
C TRP A 115 -19.54 -10.73 22.33
N HIS A 116 -18.41 -10.20 21.87
CA HIS A 116 -17.34 -10.90 21.16
C HIS A 116 -16.02 -10.16 21.36
N TYR A 117 -15.03 -10.83 21.97
CA TYR A 117 -13.69 -10.25 22.21
C TYR A 117 -12.63 -11.31 22.46
N ASN A 118 -11.35 -10.91 22.34
CA ASN A 118 -10.22 -11.74 22.66
C ASN A 118 -9.86 -11.62 24.16
N VAL A 119 -9.82 -12.73 24.88
CA VAL A 119 -9.51 -12.73 26.33
C VAL A 119 -8.00 -12.73 26.61
N GLU A 120 -7.18 -13.08 25.63
CA GLU A 120 -5.73 -13.08 25.78
C GLU A 120 -5.20 -11.65 25.57
N ALA A 121 -4.21 -11.24 26.37
CA ALA A 121 -3.58 -9.93 26.21
C ALA A 121 -3.11 -9.71 24.76
N ASN A 122 -3.30 -8.50 24.23
CA ASN A 122 -3.07 -8.25 22.81
C ASN A 122 -1.67 -8.62 22.28
N PRO A 123 -0.56 -8.44 23.04
CA PRO A 123 0.77 -8.89 22.63
C PRO A 123 0.99 -10.42 22.60
N SER A 124 -0.01 -11.22 22.97
CA SER A 124 0.07 -12.69 22.96
C SER A 124 -0.02 -13.25 21.54
N ASP A 125 0.82 -14.24 21.22
CA ASP A 125 0.76 -15.00 19.96
C ASP A 125 -0.46 -15.95 19.87
N LYS A 126 -1.38 -15.86 20.83
CA LYS A 126 -2.55 -16.71 20.95
C LYS A 126 -3.79 -15.85 21.05
N VAL A 127 -4.79 -16.19 20.23
CA VAL A 127 -6.11 -15.55 20.26
C VAL A 127 -7.14 -16.56 20.75
N VAL A 128 -7.96 -16.14 21.71
CA VAL A 128 -9.06 -16.93 22.27
C VAL A 128 -10.28 -16.04 22.37
N TYR A 129 -11.32 -16.35 21.60
CA TYR A 129 -12.55 -15.58 21.63
C TYR A 129 -13.47 -16.05 22.76
N THR A 130 -14.11 -15.10 23.42
CA THR A 130 -15.15 -15.35 24.40
C THR A 130 -16.29 -14.32 24.25
N SER A 131 -17.33 -14.50 25.05
CA SER A 131 -18.53 -13.66 25.01
C SER A 131 -19.08 -13.48 26.42
N LEU A 132 -19.32 -12.23 26.81
CA LEU A 132 -20.09 -11.87 28.00
C LEU A 132 -21.58 -11.64 27.69
N LYS A 133 -22.12 -12.19 26.59
CA LYS A 133 -23.55 -12.11 26.31
C LYS A 133 -24.36 -12.88 27.38
N PRO A 134 -25.25 -12.22 28.15
CA PRO A 134 -26.08 -12.90 29.15
C PRO A 134 -27.14 -13.77 28.48
N LYS A 135 -27.66 -14.78 29.20
CA LYS A 135 -28.86 -15.50 28.75
C LYS A 135 -30.10 -14.64 28.95
N LEU A 136 -31.09 -14.79 28.07
CA LEU A 136 -32.34 -14.04 28.19
C LEU A 136 -33.21 -14.61 29.31
N TYR A 137 -33.37 -15.94 29.33
CA TYR A 137 -34.35 -16.63 30.17
C TYR A 137 -33.78 -17.24 31.44
N ALA A 138 -34.54 -17.15 32.54
CA ALA A 138 -34.15 -17.70 33.85
C ALA A 138 -33.87 -19.21 33.87
N PRO A 139 -34.57 -20.08 33.10
CA PRO A 139 -34.23 -21.51 33.04
C PRO A 139 -32.86 -21.79 32.38
N GLU A 140 -32.36 -20.88 31.55
CA GLU A 140 -31.05 -21.03 30.89
C GLU A 140 -29.90 -20.58 31.81
N ASP A 141 -30.12 -19.50 32.56
CA ASP A 141 -29.22 -19.03 33.61
C ASP A 141 -30.02 -18.52 34.83
N PRO A 142 -30.18 -19.37 35.86
CA PRO A 142 -30.95 -19.03 37.05
C PRO A 142 -30.33 -17.91 37.90
N VAL A 143 -29.09 -17.50 37.63
CA VAL A 143 -28.35 -16.53 38.44
C VAL A 143 -28.19 -15.20 37.72
N MET A 144 -27.77 -15.22 36.45
CA MET A 144 -27.38 -14.02 35.70
C MET A 144 -28.17 -13.82 34.40
N SER A 145 -29.27 -14.54 34.15
CA SER A 145 -30.15 -14.20 33.03
C SER A 145 -30.75 -12.79 33.19
N ILE A 146 -31.15 -12.19 32.07
CA ILE A 146 -31.85 -10.89 32.06
C ILE A 146 -33.12 -10.94 32.93
N GLU A 147 -33.92 -12.00 32.83
CA GLU A 147 -35.10 -12.19 33.68
C GLU A 147 -34.78 -12.26 35.17
N THR A 148 -33.75 -13.03 35.56
CA THR A 148 -33.33 -13.13 36.97
C THR A 148 -32.86 -11.78 37.49
N GLN A 149 -32.01 -11.08 36.74
CA GLN A 149 -31.47 -9.78 37.14
C GLN A 149 -32.57 -8.72 37.30
N LEU A 150 -33.52 -8.67 36.36
CA LEU A 150 -34.68 -7.78 36.46
C LEU A 150 -35.55 -8.12 37.69
N SER A 151 -35.77 -9.41 37.95
CA SER A 151 -36.53 -9.87 39.12
C SER A 151 -35.89 -9.38 40.42
N SER A 152 -34.59 -9.63 40.60
CA SER A 152 -33.84 -9.21 41.80
C SER A 152 -33.77 -7.70 41.94
N PHE A 153 -33.46 -6.96 40.86
CA PHE A 153 -33.40 -5.50 40.90
C PHE A 153 -34.75 -4.89 41.33
N VAL A 154 -35.84 -5.38 40.75
CA VAL A 154 -37.17 -4.87 41.09
C VAL A 154 -37.54 -5.23 42.52
N GLU A 155 -37.23 -6.44 42.97
CA GLU A 155 -37.46 -6.87 44.36
C GLU A 155 -36.72 -5.97 45.36
N ASP A 156 -35.43 -5.68 45.11
CA ASP A 156 -34.59 -4.89 46.01
C ASP A 156 -35.01 -3.41 46.07
N GLN A 157 -35.40 -2.83 44.95
CA GLN A 157 -35.77 -1.41 44.84
C GLN A 157 -37.22 -1.12 45.25
N LEU A 158 -38.07 -2.15 45.38
CA LEU A 158 -39.50 -1.97 45.64
C LEU A 158 -39.80 -1.33 47.00
N ASP A 159 -39.01 -1.58 48.05
CA ASP A 159 -39.29 -1.05 49.38
C ASP A 159 -39.13 0.47 49.43
N GLU A 160 -38.08 0.99 48.80
CA GLU A 160 -37.82 2.43 48.69
C GLU A 160 -38.96 3.12 47.95
N CYS A 161 -39.45 2.51 46.88
CA CYS A 161 -40.53 3.07 46.07
C CYS A 161 -41.91 2.99 46.75
N LEU A 162 -42.20 1.92 47.51
CA LEU A 162 -43.46 1.82 48.25
C LEU A 162 -43.51 2.75 49.46
N ASP A 163 -42.37 3.14 50.02
CA ASP A 163 -42.23 4.06 51.15
C ASP A 163 -43.17 3.70 52.32
N ASP A 164 -43.19 2.40 52.67
CA ASP A 164 -44.08 1.81 53.68
C ASP A 164 -45.57 2.19 53.57
N TYR A 165 -46.02 2.61 52.37
CA TYR A 165 -47.36 3.13 52.12
C TYR A 165 -47.73 4.37 52.98
N LEU A 166 -46.74 5.15 53.44
CA LEU A 166 -46.93 6.37 54.21
C LEU A 166 -47.99 7.35 53.65
N PRO A 167 -48.13 7.54 52.31
CA PRO A 167 -49.19 8.38 51.75
C PRO A 167 -50.60 7.98 52.19
N PHE A 168 -50.86 6.68 52.38
CA PHE A 168 -52.19 6.17 52.74
C PHE A 168 -52.46 6.17 54.25
N GLU A 169 -51.43 6.11 55.09
CA GLU A 169 -51.59 6.27 56.54
C GLU A 169 -52.21 7.63 56.87
N ASN A 170 -51.80 8.68 56.14
CA ASN A 170 -52.34 10.04 56.26
C ASN A 170 -53.81 10.14 55.82
N GLU A 171 -54.33 9.17 55.06
CA GLU A 171 -55.73 9.07 54.62
C GLU A 171 -56.58 8.14 55.50
N GLY A 172 -56.03 7.68 56.63
CA GLY A 172 -56.71 6.85 57.62
C GLY A 172 -56.70 5.35 57.32
N PHE A 173 -55.85 4.87 56.42
CA PHE A 173 -55.63 3.44 56.22
C PHE A 173 -54.64 2.88 57.25
N ARG A 174 -54.82 1.62 57.63
CA ARG A 174 -53.80 0.82 58.32
C ARG A 174 -53.36 -0.29 57.39
N ILE A 175 -52.09 -0.28 57.02
CA ILE A 175 -51.54 -1.24 56.06
C ILE A 175 -50.51 -2.11 56.78
N ASN A 176 -50.67 -3.41 56.66
CA ASN A 176 -49.75 -4.41 57.18
C ASN A 176 -49.24 -5.25 56.01
N LYS A 177 -47.95 -5.13 55.70
CA LYS A 177 -47.28 -5.91 54.67
C LYS A 177 -46.40 -6.98 55.31
N GLU A 178 -46.41 -8.18 54.75
CA GLU A 178 -45.42 -9.19 55.10
C GLU A 178 -44.07 -8.84 54.47
N ASN A 179 -42.96 -9.11 55.17
CA ASN A 179 -41.61 -8.84 54.66
C ASN A 179 -41.20 -9.76 53.50
N LEU A 180 -41.95 -10.85 53.26
CA LEU A 180 -41.67 -11.76 52.16
C LEU A 180 -42.34 -11.22 50.89
N LYS A 181 -41.51 -10.72 49.98
CA LYS A 181 -41.85 -10.40 48.60
C LYS A 181 -41.06 -11.32 47.68
N LYS A 182 -41.63 -11.62 46.52
CA LYS A 182 -40.93 -12.30 45.43
C LYS A 182 -41.38 -11.69 44.12
N VAL A 183 -40.43 -11.28 43.29
CA VAL A 183 -40.71 -10.81 41.93
C VAL A 183 -40.28 -11.87 40.93
N GLU A 184 -41.10 -12.07 39.89
CA GLU A 184 -40.78 -12.90 38.74
C GLU A 184 -40.98 -12.06 37.47
N ALA A 185 -39.88 -11.78 36.77
CA ALA A 185 -39.88 -11.14 35.47
C ALA A 185 -39.93 -12.20 34.36
N THR A 186 -40.71 -11.95 33.31
CA THR A 186 -40.82 -12.84 32.15
C THR A 186 -40.81 -12.01 30.87
N VAL A 187 -39.88 -12.30 29.97
CA VAL A 187 -39.76 -11.64 28.67
C VAL A 187 -40.66 -12.34 27.66
N GLY A 188 -41.71 -11.64 27.23
CA GLY A 188 -42.59 -12.07 26.14
C GLY A 188 -42.17 -11.50 24.78
N GLU A 189 -42.96 -11.77 23.74
CA GLU A 189 -42.69 -11.27 22.38
C GLU A 189 -42.75 -9.74 22.29
N SER A 190 -43.81 -9.13 22.84
CA SER A 190 -44.05 -7.67 22.72
C SER A 190 -44.12 -6.94 24.06
N SER A 191 -43.75 -7.62 25.16
CA SER A 191 -43.84 -7.05 26.51
C SER A 191 -42.97 -7.80 27.51
N VAL A 192 -42.51 -7.08 28.53
CA VAL A 192 -41.91 -7.69 29.72
C VAL A 192 -42.92 -7.66 30.86
N ASN A 193 -43.19 -8.84 31.41
CA ASN A 193 -44.20 -9.05 32.45
C ASN A 193 -43.52 -9.19 33.81
N PHE A 194 -44.11 -8.59 34.84
CA PHE A 194 -43.62 -8.69 36.22
C PHE A 194 -44.75 -9.16 37.13
N LEU A 195 -44.53 -10.29 37.79
CA LEU A 195 -45.42 -10.83 38.82
C LEU A 195 -44.79 -10.65 40.19
N LEU A 196 -45.37 -9.76 40.99
CA LEU A 196 -45.02 -9.58 42.40
C LEU A 196 -45.96 -10.43 43.26
N THR A 197 -45.39 -11.31 44.07
CA THR A 197 -46.10 -12.05 45.13
C THR A 197 -45.75 -11.42 46.47
N MET A 198 -46.71 -10.77 47.11
CA MET A 198 -46.55 -10.07 48.39
C MET A 198 -47.92 -9.95 49.08
N ASN A 199 -48.00 -10.32 50.36
CA ASN A 199 -49.24 -10.20 51.14
C ASN A 199 -49.35 -8.79 51.75
N VAL A 200 -50.35 -8.04 51.29
CA VAL A 200 -50.68 -6.70 51.79
C VAL A 200 -52.10 -6.71 52.34
N LYS A 201 -52.23 -6.47 53.64
CA LYS A 201 -53.53 -6.31 54.31
C LYS A 201 -53.77 -4.85 54.58
N ALA A 202 -54.92 -4.35 54.15
CA ALA A 202 -55.32 -2.96 54.34
C ALA A 202 -56.66 -2.89 55.09
N GLU A 203 -56.72 -2.03 56.09
CA GLU A 203 -57.93 -1.76 56.88
C GLU A 203 -58.30 -0.28 56.78
N LYS A 204 -59.59 0.01 56.58
CA LYS A 204 -60.15 1.37 56.67
C LYS A 204 -61.52 1.31 57.31
N GLU A 205 -61.66 1.98 58.45
CA GLU A 205 -62.86 1.95 59.30
C GLU A 205 -63.26 0.53 59.72
N SER A 206 -64.23 -0.10 59.04
CA SER A 206 -64.74 -1.46 59.29
C SER A 206 -64.58 -2.40 58.09
N MET A 207 -63.92 -1.93 57.02
CA MET A 207 -63.64 -2.72 55.84
C MET A 207 -62.19 -3.20 55.86
N GLU A 208 -61.99 -4.43 55.39
CA GLU A 208 -60.69 -5.06 55.21
C GLU A 208 -60.53 -5.53 53.77
N ALA A 209 -59.30 -5.51 53.27
CA ALA A 209 -58.92 -6.10 51.99
C ALA A 209 -57.52 -6.74 52.11
N SER A 210 -57.31 -7.84 51.38
CA SER A 210 -56.03 -8.53 51.27
C SER A 210 -55.63 -8.61 49.80
N PHE A 211 -54.36 -8.37 49.52
CA PHE A 211 -53.76 -8.50 48.20
C PHE A 211 -52.58 -9.45 48.29
N ASP A 212 -52.55 -10.49 47.45
CA ASP A 212 -51.47 -11.48 47.45
C ASP A 212 -50.56 -11.38 46.23
N LYS A 213 -51.06 -10.77 45.15
CA LYS A 213 -50.39 -10.70 43.85
C LYS A 213 -50.64 -9.37 43.16
N PHE A 214 -49.60 -8.86 42.52
CA PHE A 214 -49.62 -7.68 41.66
C PHE A 214 -48.95 -8.06 40.35
N PHE A 215 -49.48 -7.57 39.24
CA PHE A 215 -48.99 -7.91 37.91
C PHE A 215 -48.99 -6.67 37.05
N VAL A 216 -47.87 -6.41 36.41
CA VAL A 216 -47.74 -5.32 35.46
C VAL A 216 -47.12 -5.84 34.18
N LYS A 217 -47.59 -5.31 33.06
CA LYS A 217 -47.15 -5.64 31.71
C LYS A 217 -46.58 -4.38 31.09
N ILE A 218 -45.28 -4.39 30.83
CA ILE A 218 -44.56 -3.27 30.24
C ILE A 218 -44.45 -3.52 28.73
N PRO A 219 -45.03 -2.66 27.87
CA PRO A 219 -44.97 -2.82 26.41
C PRO A 219 -43.58 -2.44 25.91
N LEU A 220 -42.67 -3.41 25.95
CA LEU A 220 -41.29 -3.31 25.48
C LEU A 220 -40.91 -4.62 24.80
N GLU A 221 -40.43 -4.55 23.57
CA GLU A 221 -40.04 -5.70 22.76
C GLU A 221 -38.60 -6.15 23.08
N LEU A 222 -38.28 -6.33 24.37
CA LEU A 222 -36.92 -6.61 24.83
C LEU A 222 -36.28 -7.82 24.14
N LYS A 223 -37.09 -8.85 23.83
CA LYS A 223 -36.66 -10.02 23.08
C LYS A 223 -36.13 -9.64 21.69
N HIS A 224 -36.82 -8.77 20.98
CA HIS A 224 -36.44 -8.29 19.64
C HIS A 224 -35.08 -7.58 19.65
N TYR A 225 -34.86 -6.67 20.63
CA TYR A 225 -33.57 -6.00 20.76
C TYR A 225 -32.44 -6.99 21.09
N TYR A 226 -32.69 -7.94 21.98
CA TYR A 226 -31.71 -8.98 22.35
C TYR A 226 -31.36 -9.88 21.15
N GLU A 227 -32.36 -10.34 20.40
CA GLU A 227 -32.16 -11.19 19.21
C GLU A 227 -31.44 -10.45 18.08
N THR A 228 -31.73 -9.16 17.90
CA THR A 228 -31.01 -8.30 16.95
C THR A 228 -29.54 -8.11 17.36
N ALA A 229 -29.27 -7.85 18.64
CA ALA A 229 -27.91 -7.76 19.16
C ALA A 229 -27.15 -9.10 19.00
N ASP A 230 -27.83 -10.22 19.25
CA ASP A 230 -27.25 -11.55 19.09
C ASP A 230 -26.94 -11.86 17.62
N LEU A 231 -27.81 -11.45 16.70
CA LEU A 231 -27.59 -11.58 15.27
C LEU A 231 -26.30 -10.86 14.85
N ILE A 232 -26.11 -9.60 15.28
CA ILE A 232 -24.92 -8.80 14.95
C ILE A 232 -23.66 -9.43 15.56
N ALA A 233 -23.69 -9.81 16.84
CA ALA A 233 -22.54 -10.42 17.50
C ALA A 233 -22.16 -11.79 16.88
N SER A 234 -23.16 -12.60 16.55
CA SER A 234 -22.98 -13.87 15.86
C SER A 234 -22.45 -13.70 14.44
N GLU A 235 -22.82 -12.62 13.75
CA GLU A 235 -22.31 -12.28 12.43
C GLU A 235 -20.84 -11.85 12.51
N GLN A 236 -20.47 -11.05 13.51
CA GLN A 236 -19.08 -10.67 13.76
C GLN A 236 -18.21 -11.91 13.97
N GLN A 237 -18.64 -12.84 14.82
CA GLN A 237 -17.91 -14.08 15.08
C GLN A 237 -17.71 -14.96 13.83
N LYS A 238 -18.66 -14.96 12.90
CA LYS A 238 -18.62 -15.82 11.70
C LYS A 238 -17.84 -15.18 10.54
N ASN A 239 -17.99 -13.87 10.36
CA ASN A 239 -17.56 -13.19 9.15
C ASN A 239 -16.48 -12.12 9.38
N PHE A 240 -16.14 -11.80 10.64
CA PHE A 240 -15.07 -10.85 10.99
C PHE A 240 -15.23 -9.51 10.27
N PHE A 241 -16.45 -8.97 10.27
CA PHE A 241 -16.76 -7.80 9.44
C PHE A 241 -16.01 -6.56 9.92
N LEU A 242 -15.76 -6.43 11.23
CA LEU A 242 -14.96 -5.34 11.78
C LEU A 242 -13.51 -5.41 11.29
N GLU A 243 -12.88 -6.58 11.37
CA GLU A 243 -11.48 -6.80 10.95
C GLU A 243 -11.31 -6.56 9.47
N ARG A 244 -12.24 -7.07 8.65
CA ARG A 244 -12.21 -6.88 7.20
C ARG A 244 -12.31 -5.39 6.84
N GLN A 245 -13.18 -4.65 7.50
CA GLN A 245 -13.31 -3.21 7.27
C GLN A 245 -12.07 -2.44 7.75
N GLY A 246 -11.51 -2.80 8.90
CA GLY A 246 -10.25 -2.23 9.37
C GLY A 246 -9.12 -2.43 8.37
N LEU A 247 -8.98 -3.66 7.84
CA LEU A 247 -8.00 -4.01 6.80
C LEU A 247 -8.26 -3.30 5.46
N GLU A 248 -9.52 -3.18 5.03
CA GLU A 248 -9.88 -2.48 3.80
C GLU A 248 -9.58 -0.99 3.88
N VAL A 249 -9.94 -0.34 5.00
CA VAL A 249 -9.61 1.07 5.24
C VAL A 249 -8.10 1.25 5.30
N LEU A 250 -7.38 0.39 6.02
CA LEU A 250 -5.92 0.44 6.06
C LEU A 250 -5.33 0.31 4.65
N SER A 251 -5.76 -0.69 3.87
CA SER A 251 -5.29 -0.90 2.51
C SER A 251 -5.64 0.26 1.56
N ALA A 252 -6.79 0.91 1.73
CA ALA A 252 -7.20 2.05 0.93
C ALA A 252 -6.37 3.30 1.20
N TYR A 253 -5.80 3.39 2.41
CA TYR A 253 -4.93 4.48 2.86
C TYR A 253 -3.45 4.07 2.90
N SER A 254 -3.08 3.00 2.19
CA SER A 254 -1.70 2.54 2.06
C SER A 254 -1.10 2.91 0.70
N ALA A 255 0.11 3.46 0.71
CA ALA A 255 0.95 3.67 -0.47
C ALA A 255 2.41 3.89 -0.06
N VAL A 256 3.35 3.83 -1.03
CA VAL A 256 4.73 4.33 -0.84
C VAL A 256 4.73 5.86 -0.78
N ASP A 257 4.19 6.41 0.30
CA ASP A 257 4.08 7.83 0.62
C ASP A 257 4.22 8.01 2.15
N PRO A 258 5.07 8.91 2.65
CA PRO A 258 5.29 9.10 4.09
C PRO A 258 4.07 9.65 4.83
N GLN A 259 3.08 10.21 4.13
CA GLN A 259 1.83 10.70 4.71
C GLN A 259 0.75 9.60 4.82
N LEU A 260 0.97 8.45 4.17
CA LEU A 260 0.05 7.32 4.13
C LEU A 260 0.63 6.12 4.91
N PHE A 261 -0.18 5.08 5.10
CA PHE A 261 0.31 3.84 5.67
C PHE A 261 1.29 3.18 4.70
N PRO A 262 2.38 2.56 5.19
CA PRO A 262 3.21 1.76 4.30
C PRO A 262 2.38 0.63 3.66
N PRO A 263 2.72 0.21 2.43
CA PRO A 263 1.99 -0.85 1.78
C PRO A 263 2.29 -2.19 2.43
N GLN A 264 1.26 -3.05 2.53
CA GLN A 264 1.40 -4.41 3.07
C GLN A 264 2.41 -5.25 2.27
N ALA A 265 2.40 -5.09 0.95
CA ALA A 265 3.36 -5.69 0.04
C ALA A 265 3.49 -4.82 -1.22
N GLU A 266 4.69 -4.30 -1.48
CA GLU A 266 4.99 -3.56 -2.70
C GLU A 266 6.47 -3.68 -3.07
N VAL A 267 6.75 -3.69 -4.38
CA VAL A 267 8.13 -3.68 -4.89
C VAL A 267 8.31 -2.47 -5.80
N ARG A 268 9.35 -1.68 -5.53
CA ARG A 268 9.80 -0.55 -6.35
C ARG A 268 11.21 -0.80 -6.86
N PHE A 269 11.47 -0.47 -8.11
CA PHE A 269 12.81 -0.56 -8.70
C PHE A 269 13.53 0.78 -8.53
N GLU A 270 13.87 1.10 -7.29
CA GLU A 270 14.54 2.33 -6.89
C GLU A 270 15.85 1.98 -6.18
N TYR A 271 16.88 2.80 -6.36
CA TYR A 271 18.20 2.56 -5.78
C TYR A 271 18.19 2.52 -4.25
N PHE A 272 17.41 3.41 -3.64
CA PHE A 272 17.13 3.43 -2.20
C PHE A 272 15.67 3.81 -2.00
N ALA A 273 15.10 3.46 -0.85
CA ALA A 273 13.77 3.92 -0.49
C ALA A 273 13.85 5.30 0.18
N PRO A 274 13.04 6.29 -0.23
CA PRO A 274 13.05 7.61 0.40
C PRO A 274 12.33 7.65 1.75
N TYR A 275 11.52 6.64 2.05
CA TYR A 275 10.50 6.75 3.08
C TYR A 275 10.68 5.70 4.18
N SER A 276 10.51 6.19 5.40
CA SER A 276 10.35 5.39 6.60
C SER A 276 9.13 5.89 7.36
N TRP A 277 8.54 5.02 8.18
CA TRP A 277 7.34 5.33 8.94
C TRP A 277 7.57 5.08 10.42
N SER A 278 6.94 5.90 11.28
CA SER A 278 6.94 5.70 12.73
C SER A 278 5.68 4.96 13.16
N GLU A 279 5.84 3.85 13.89
CA GLU A 279 4.72 3.07 14.43
C GLU A 279 3.74 3.92 15.25
N ASN A 280 4.25 4.85 16.08
CA ASN A 280 3.43 5.73 16.92
C ASN A 280 2.55 6.68 16.09
N THR A 281 3.10 7.25 15.02
CA THR A 281 2.33 8.07 14.07
C THR A 281 1.28 7.22 13.36
N LEU A 282 1.62 6.01 12.94
CA LEU A 282 0.67 5.10 12.29
C LEU A 282 -0.48 4.69 13.22
N GLN A 283 -0.20 4.41 14.50
CA GLN A 283 -1.23 4.14 15.51
C GLN A 283 -2.21 5.31 15.64
N THR A 284 -1.70 6.54 15.68
CA THR A 284 -2.53 7.75 15.76
C THR A 284 -3.40 7.91 14.50
N ASN A 285 -2.80 7.76 13.32
CA ASN A 285 -3.52 7.83 12.05
C ASN A 285 -4.60 6.73 11.96
N PHE A 286 -4.32 5.54 12.49
CA PHE A 286 -5.27 4.42 12.46
C PHE A 286 -6.47 4.71 13.35
N LYS A 287 -6.24 5.24 14.56
CA LYS A 287 -7.29 5.73 15.45
C LYS A 287 -8.18 6.78 14.77
N ASP A 288 -7.60 7.74 14.05
CA ASP A 288 -8.36 8.77 13.34
C ASP A 288 -9.21 8.20 12.19
N LEU A 289 -8.70 7.18 11.49
CA LEU A 289 -9.47 6.43 10.51
C LEU A 289 -10.64 5.69 11.18
N LEU A 290 -10.43 5.03 12.32
CA LEU A 290 -11.50 4.34 13.05
C LEU A 290 -12.62 5.29 13.48
N ILE A 291 -12.30 6.50 13.96
CA ILE A 291 -13.28 7.55 14.32
C ILE A 291 -14.16 7.91 13.10
N SER A 292 -13.56 7.92 11.92
CA SER A 292 -14.24 8.34 10.68
C SER A 292 -15.06 7.20 10.05
N TYR A 293 -14.53 5.97 10.08
CA TYR A 293 -15.05 4.86 9.29
C TYR A 293 -15.91 3.86 10.07
N VAL A 294 -15.68 3.65 11.38
CA VAL A 294 -16.57 2.78 12.17
C VAL A 294 -18.02 3.29 12.14
N PRO A 295 -18.30 4.61 12.30
CA PRO A 295 -19.66 5.14 12.19
C PRO A 295 -20.26 5.10 10.78
N MET A 296 -19.52 4.64 9.77
CA MET A 296 -20.03 4.43 8.42
C MET A 296 -20.61 3.03 8.21
N LEU A 297 -20.39 2.10 9.14
CA LEU A 297 -21.07 0.81 9.17
C LEU A 297 -22.59 0.98 9.13
N ARG A 298 -23.25 0.16 8.31
CA ARG A 298 -24.71 0.17 8.15
C ARG A 298 -25.27 -1.23 8.24
N PHE A 299 -26.36 -1.37 8.98
CA PHE A 299 -27.18 -2.58 8.99
C PHE A 299 -28.24 -2.42 7.89
N LEU A 300 -28.28 -3.32 6.91
CA LEU A 300 -29.13 -3.16 5.72
C LEU A 300 -30.63 -3.06 6.05
N GLY A 301 -31.12 -3.89 6.97
CA GLY A 301 -32.52 -3.89 7.39
C GLY A 301 -32.81 -3.03 8.62
N SER A 302 -32.15 -1.89 8.82
CA SER A 302 -32.42 -0.96 9.92
C SER A 302 -33.22 0.26 9.47
N GLU A 303 -33.92 0.93 10.39
CA GLU A 303 -34.69 2.15 10.12
C GLU A 303 -33.80 3.28 9.58
N ASN A 304 -32.61 3.43 10.15
CA ASN A 304 -31.63 4.45 9.78
C ASN A 304 -30.76 4.05 8.57
N PHE A 305 -31.10 2.97 7.85
CA PHE A 305 -30.37 2.59 6.64
C PHE A 305 -30.62 3.60 5.52
N TYR A 306 -29.55 4.09 4.93
CA TYR A 306 -29.59 4.79 3.65
C TYR A 306 -28.39 4.37 2.82
N TYR A 307 -28.64 4.08 1.54
CA TYR A 307 -27.58 3.77 0.61
C TYR A 307 -26.99 5.06 0.04
N ARG A 308 -25.71 5.31 0.30
CA ARG A 308 -24.99 6.46 -0.23
C ARG A 308 -24.36 6.09 -1.58
N VAL A 309 -24.71 6.86 -2.61
CA VAL A 309 -24.09 6.77 -3.94
C VAL A 309 -23.09 7.91 -4.07
N GLU A 310 -21.83 7.58 -4.39
CA GLU A 310 -20.74 8.53 -4.57
C GLU A 310 -20.31 8.54 -6.05
N ASP A 311 -20.60 9.62 -6.77
CA ASP A 311 -20.39 9.74 -8.23
C ASP A 311 -18.91 9.89 -8.66
N ARG A 312 -17.97 9.98 -7.71
CA ARG A 312 -16.60 10.42 -7.98
C ARG A 312 -15.63 9.28 -8.33
N SER A 313 -15.81 8.08 -7.76
CA SER A 313 -14.89 6.95 -7.97
C SER A 313 -15.56 5.62 -7.65
N TYR A 314 -15.43 4.66 -8.58
CA TYR A 314 -15.87 3.27 -8.38
C TYR A 314 -15.20 2.63 -7.15
N PHE A 315 -13.92 2.96 -6.90
CA PHE A 315 -13.20 2.45 -5.74
C PHE A 315 -13.81 2.97 -4.43
N THR A 316 -14.13 4.27 -4.36
CA THR A 316 -14.79 4.86 -3.20
C THR A 316 -16.17 4.24 -2.98
N GLN A 317 -16.96 4.03 -4.03
CA GLN A 317 -18.24 3.34 -3.90
C GLN A 317 -18.07 1.92 -3.36
N LYS A 318 -17.01 1.20 -3.77
CA LYS A 318 -16.76 -0.15 -3.27
C LYS A 318 -16.42 -0.21 -1.78
N ILE A 319 -15.65 0.76 -1.29
CA ILE A 319 -15.41 0.89 0.17
C ILE A 319 -16.74 1.13 0.89
N LEU A 320 -17.61 2.00 0.38
CA LEU A 320 -18.92 2.26 0.97
C LEU A 320 -19.85 1.03 0.94
N ASP A 321 -19.85 0.29 -0.17
CA ASP A 321 -20.64 -0.94 -0.31
C ASP A 321 -20.23 -1.99 0.74
N ASN A 322 -18.93 -2.10 1.05
CA ASN A 322 -18.40 -3.04 2.04
C ASN A 322 -18.67 -2.62 3.50
N MET A 323 -19.10 -1.38 3.73
CA MET A 323 -19.61 -0.92 5.03
C MET A 323 -21.06 -1.35 5.29
N VAL A 324 -21.74 -1.95 4.31
CA VAL A 324 -23.12 -2.43 4.45
C VAL A 324 -23.14 -3.90 4.88
N LEU A 325 -23.63 -4.16 6.09
CA LEU A 325 -23.88 -5.50 6.62
C LEU A 325 -25.21 -6.02 6.06
N PRO A 326 -25.23 -7.16 5.34
CA PRO A 326 -26.43 -7.70 4.69
C PRO A 326 -27.34 -8.45 5.68
N LEU A 327 -27.69 -7.79 6.78
CA LEU A 327 -28.54 -8.28 7.86
C LEU A 327 -29.95 -7.65 7.78
N PHE A 328 -30.96 -8.36 8.26
CA PHE A 328 -32.38 -7.99 8.21
C PHE A 328 -33.06 -8.27 9.54
N GLY A 329 -34.30 -7.81 9.73
CA GLY A 329 -35.09 -8.04 10.94
C GLY A 329 -34.89 -7.00 12.03
N ALA A 330 -34.53 -5.77 11.67
CA ALA A 330 -34.44 -4.62 12.58
C ALA A 330 -35.07 -3.37 11.95
N GLU A 331 -36.07 -3.55 11.08
CA GLU A 331 -36.60 -2.49 10.21
C GLU A 331 -37.26 -1.33 10.99
N ASP A 332 -37.59 -1.59 12.25
CA ASP A 332 -38.16 -0.70 13.25
C ASP A 332 -37.12 -0.10 14.22
N LEU A 333 -35.84 -0.48 14.09
CA LEU A 333 -34.76 -0.04 14.98
C LEU A 333 -33.70 0.74 14.21
N GLN A 334 -33.14 1.76 14.85
CA GLN A 334 -31.89 2.36 14.38
C GLN A 334 -30.71 1.57 14.94
N VAL A 335 -29.80 1.15 14.06
CA VAL A 335 -28.59 0.41 14.43
C VAL A 335 -27.38 1.31 14.16
N ASN A 336 -26.62 1.64 15.20
CA ASN A 336 -25.43 2.49 15.10
C ASN A 336 -24.20 1.74 15.61
N PHE A 337 -23.07 2.02 14.97
CA PHE A 337 -21.74 1.51 15.34
C PHE A 337 -20.88 2.73 15.65
N ASP A 338 -20.29 2.78 16.84
CA ASP A 338 -19.58 3.96 17.32
C ASP A 338 -18.17 3.61 17.78
N TYR A 339 -17.23 4.50 17.46
CA TYR A 339 -15.86 4.48 17.97
C TYR A 339 -15.52 5.85 18.55
N PHE A 340 -15.33 5.93 19.87
CA PHE A 340 -15.12 7.19 20.58
C PHE A 340 -13.65 7.61 20.70
N GLY A 341 -12.77 7.09 19.83
CA GLY A 341 -11.34 7.44 19.85
C GLY A 341 -10.58 6.78 21.00
N TRP A 342 -11.00 5.60 21.45
CA TRP A 342 -10.24 4.78 22.40
C TRP A 342 -8.87 4.45 21.83
N GLU A 343 -7.83 4.33 22.65
CA GLU A 343 -6.53 3.92 22.12
C GLU A 343 -6.60 2.47 21.62
N PRO A 344 -6.33 2.21 20.32
CA PRO A 344 -6.30 0.85 19.81
C PRO A 344 -4.98 0.19 20.19
N TYR A 345 -4.98 -1.14 20.35
CA TYR A 345 -3.75 -1.89 20.22
C TYR A 345 -3.30 -1.79 18.75
N PHE A 346 -2.05 -1.41 18.50
CA PHE A 346 -1.49 -1.30 17.17
C PHE A 346 0.00 -1.65 17.21
N LYS A 347 0.40 -2.66 16.44
CA LYS A 347 1.77 -3.12 16.33
C LYS A 347 2.11 -3.42 14.89
N THR A 348 3.37 -3.22 14.55
CA THR A 348 3.92 -3.48 13.23
C THR A 348 5.21 -4.30 13.31
N ASN A 349 5.73 -4.71 12.16
CA ASN A 349 7.08 -5.28 12.04
C ASN A 349 8.20 -4.23 12.07
N SER A 350 8.00 -3.11 12.77
CA SER A 350 9.01 -2.08 12.96
C SER A 350 10.26 -2.61 13.68
N ASP A 351 11.39 -1.91 13.51
CA ASP A 351 12.61 -2.18 14.25
C ASP A 351 12.48 -1.85 15.76
N ALA A 352 13.58 -2.01 16.51
CA ALA A 352 13.61 -1.74 17.95
C ALA A 352 13.37 -0.26 18.31
N GLU A 353 13.51 0.66 17.35
CA GLU A 353 13.28 2.09 17.51
C GLU A 353 11.84 2.48 17.10
N GLY A 354 11.02 1.51 16.65
CA GLY A 354 9.65 1.75 16.20
C GLY A 354 9.57 2.33 14.79
N ILE A 355 10.59 2.10 13.96
CA ILE A 355 10.67 2.59 12.59
C ILE A 355 10.46 1.44 11.61
N ILE A 356 9.64 1.67 10.59
CA ILE A 356 9.40 0.76 9.48
C ILE A 356 10.21 1.25 8.27
N LYS A 357 11.00 0.37 7.67
CA LYS A 357 11.79 0.61 6.47
C LYS A 357 11.63 -0.57 5.51
N PRO A 358 11.67 -0.36 4.19
CA PRO A 358 11.68 -1.46 3.25
C PRO A 358 12.99 -2.24 3.30
N GLU A 359 12.93 -3.49 2.86
CA GLU A 359 14.13 -4.24 2.54
C GLU A 359 14.71 -3.71 1.23
N ASN A 360 15.97 -3.29 1.25
CA ASN A 360 16.67 -2.82 0.07
C ASN A 360 17.59 -3.92 -0.47
N ILE A 361 17.50 -4.16 -1.76
CA ILE A 361 18.52 -4.87 -2.53
C ILE A 361 19.13 -3.85 -3.46
N PHE A 362 20.38 -3.49 -3.21
CA PHE A 362 21.17 -2.71 -4.13
C PHE A 362 22.28 -3.59 -4.68
N ILE A 363 22.51 -3.51 -5.99
CA ILE A 363 23.60 -4.20 -6.67
C ILE A 363 24.22 -3.16 -7.57
N SER A 364 25.46 -2.75 -7.26
CA SER A 364 26.27 -1.92 -8.14
C SER A 364 27.44 -2.74 -8.66
N ALA A 365 27.38 -3.12 -9.94
CA ALA A 365 28.45 -3.75 -10.69
C ALA A 365 28.84 -2.86 -11.89
N TRP A 366 30.03 -3.11 -12.47
CA TRP A 366 30.64 -2.25 -13.49
C TRP A 366 29.76 -1.91 -14.71
N VAL A 367 28.76 -2.74 -15.06
CA VAL A 367 27.82 -2.50 -16.20
C VAL A 367 26.35 -2.41 -15.74
N LEU A 368 26.05 -2.64 -14.47
CA LEU A 368 24.67 -2.73 -13.97
C LEU A 368 24.57 -2.18 -12.56
N SER A 369 23.83 -1.08 -12.43
CA SER A 369 23.31 -0.61 -11.15
C SER A 369 21.84 -0.97 -11.08
N TYR A 370 21.47 -1.80 -10.11
CA TYR A 370 20.10 -2.23 -9.85
C TYR A 370 19.74 -1.95 -8.40
N GLY A 371 18.58 -1.35 -8.19
CA GLY A 371 17.99 -1.15 -6.89
C GLY A 371 16.59 -1.72 -6.86
N GLN A 372 16.27 -2.44 -5.79
CA GLN A 372 14.94 -2.92 -5.51
C GLN A 372 14.61 -2.64 -4.05
N GLN A 373 13.50 -1.96 -3.83
CA GLN A 373 12.92 -1.73 -2.51
C GLN A 373 11.71 -2.64 -2.38
N ARG A 374 11.74 -3.54 -1.42
CA ARG A 374 10.60 -4.40 -1.06
C ARG A 374 10.00 -3.86 0.23
N TYR A 375 8.81 -3.30 0.10
CA TYR A 375 7.97 -2.92 1.21
C TYR A 375 7.14 -4.14 1.62
N GLU A 376 7.28 -4.55 2.87
CA GLU A 376 6.48 -5.61 3.45
C GLU A 376 6.16 -5.21 4.88
N THR A 377 4.96 -4.66 5.08
CA THR A 377 4.50 -4.22 6.39
C THR A 377 3.37 -5.10 6.89
N HIS A 378 3.53 -5.55 8.12
CA HIS A 378 2.55 -6.36 8.80
C HIS A 378 1.92 -5.57 9.93
N TYR A 379 0.59 -5.60 10.01
CA TYR A 379 -0.20 -4.88 10.99
C TYR A 379 -0.90 -5.87 11.91
N ASP A 380 -0.71 -5.68 13.21
CA ASP A 380 -1.52 -6.23 14.28
C ASP A 380 -2.31 -5.08 14.90
N ALA A 381 -3.62 -5.23 15.00
CA ALA A 381 -4.47 -4.20 15.58
C ALA A 381 -5.65 -4.78 16.33
N SER A 382 -6.05 -4.14 17.43
CA SER A 382 -7.31 -4.44 18.10
C SER A 382 -8.00 -3.15 18.52
N TYR A 383 -9.32 -3.09 18.36
CA TYR A 383 -10.09 -1.92 18.75
C TYR A 383 -11.55 -2.29 19.09
N PRO A 384 -12.15 -1.56 20.03
CA PRO A 384 -13.54 -1.76 20.40
C PRO A 384 -14.50 -1.08 19.43
N VAL A 385 -15.73 -1.56 19.38
CA VAL A 385 -16.85 -0.92 18.71
C VAL A 385 -18.07 -1.03 19.61
N LEU A 386 -18.70 0.11 19.90
CA LEU A 386 -19.97 0.16 20.59
C LEU A 386 -21.10 0.02 19.58
N VAL A 387 -22.02 -0.90 19.81
CA VAL A 387 -23.23 -1.05 19.01
C VAL A 387 -24.43 -0.56 19.83
N THR A 388 -25.21 0.35 19.24
CA THR A 388 -26.42 0.89 19.86
C THR A 388 -27.63 0.55 19.00
N LEU A 389 -28.56 -0.19 19.57
CA LEU A 389 -29.92 -0.35 19.05
C LEU A 389 -30.80 0.72 19.69
N ASN A 390 -31.43 1.57 18.89
CA ASN A 390 -32.26 2.67 19.36
C ASN A 390 -33.67 2.54 18.78
N ASP A 391 -34.66 2.50 19.68
CA ASP A 391 -36.09 2.53 19.37
C ASP A 391 -36.65 3.83 19.95
N GLU A 392 -37.01 4.78 19.09
CA GLU A 392 -37.54 6.08 19.52
C GLU A 392 -39.01 6.03 19.96
N PHE A 393 -39.74 4.97 19.61
CA PHE A 393 -41.17 4.81 19.88
C PHE A 393 -41.46 4.03 21.17
N ALA A 394 -40.48 3.28 21.67
CA ALA A 394 -40.56 2.59 22.95
C ALA A 394 -40.96 3.52 24.11
N PHE A 395 -41.63 2.95 25.11
CA PHE A 395 -42.09 3.67 26.30
C PHE A 395 -42.91 4.92 26.00
N ASP A 396 -43.89 4.81 25.10
CA ASP A 396 -44.78 5.91 24.70
C ASP A 396 -44.02 7.13 24.14
N GLY A 397 -42.90 6.90 23.44
CA GLY A 397 -42.06 7.93 22.83
C GLY A 397 -40.98 8.52 23.73
N GLU A 398 -40.72 7.93 24.90
CA GLU A 398 -39.53 8.26 25.71
C GLU A 398 -38.24 7.66 25.12
N GLY A 399 -38.38 6.62 24.30
CA GLY A 399 -37.29 5.92 23.63
C GLY A 399 -36.63 4.85 24.50
N TYR A 400 -35.95 3.91 23.85
CA TYR A 400 -35.19 2.84 24.46
C TYR A 400 -33.89 2.60 23.73
N LYS A 401 -32.84 2.27 24.48
CA LYS A 401 -31.54 1.91 23.93
C LYS A 401 -31.06 0.58 24.50
N PHE A 402 -30.57 -0.28 23.62
CA PHE A 402 -29.87 -1.50 23.96
C PHE A 402 -28.44 -1.41 23.42
N LEU A 403 -27.47 -1.37 24.33
CA LEU A 403 -26.05 -1.16 24.03
C LEU A 403 -25.28 -2.45 24.25
N PHE A 404 -24.41 -2.85 23.33
CA PHE A 404 -23.43 -3.93 23.55
C PHE A 404 -22.14 -3.61 22.81
N ALA A 405 -21.03 -4.21 23.21
CA ALA A 405 -19.74 -3.95 22.58
C ALA A 405 -19.23 -5.16 21.80
N LEU A 406 -18.43 -4.90 20.78
CA LEU A 406 -17.68 -5.89 20.01
C LEU A 406 -16.22 -5.45 19.94
N GLU A 407 -15.29 -6.39 19.84
CA GLU A 407 -13.88 -6.11 19.64
C GLU A 407 -13.42 -6.67 18.30
N SER A 408 -12.72 -5.83 17.54
CA SER A 408 -12.01 -6.22 16.31
C SER A 408 -10.61 -6.71 16.66
N ASN A 409 -10.16 -7.81 16.06
CA ASN A 409 -8.82 -8.37 16.23
C ASN A 409 -8.18 -8.71 14.88
N ILE A 410 -7.25 -7.88 14.43
CA ILE A 410 -6.42 -8.09 13.24
C ILE A 410 -5.05 -8.59 13.70
N ARG A 411 -4.56 -9.66 13.08
CA ARG A 411 -3.19 -10.13 13.26
C ARG A 411 -2.55 -10.42 11.92
N ASN A 412 -1.36 -9.90 11.69
CA ASN A 412 -0.55 -10.10 10.51
C ASN A 412 -1.35 -9.87 9.22
N ASN A 413 -1.98 -8.70 9.10
CA ASN A 413 -2.82 -8.31 7.96
C ASN A 413 -4.03 -9.23 7.68
N ASN A 414 -4.45 -10.04 8.65
CA ASN A 414 -5.58 -10.95 8.52
C ASN A 414 -6.53 -10.83 9.72
N PRO A 415 -7.83 -11.12 9.54
CA PRO A 415 -8.72 -11.34 10.68
C PRO A 415 -8.16 -12.45 11.57
N ALA A 416 -8.07 -12.19 12.87
CA ALA A 416 -7.53 -13.18 13.78
C ALA A 416 -8.46 -14.40 13.89
N VAL A 417 -7.87 -15.58 13.92
CA VAL A 417 -8.58 -16.85 14.11
C VAL A 417 -8.12 -17.49 15.41
N GLU A 418 -9.01 -18.26 16.06
CA GLU A 418 -8.66 -18.92 17.32
C GLU A 418 -7.44 -19.82 17.18
N GLY A 419 -6.56 -19.75 18.18
CA GLY A 419 -5.37 -20.58 18.27
C GLY A 419 -4.08 -19.78 18.26
N VAL A 420 -2.99 -20.46 17.93
CA VAL A 420 -1.67 -19.83 17.85
C VAL A 420 -1.56 -19.14 16.49
N VAL A 421 -1.47 -17.82 16.53
CA VAL A 421 -1.21 -16.99 15.36
C VAL A 421 0.28 -17.11 15.06
N ARG A 422 0.68 -18.13 14.28
CA ARG A 422 2.07 -18.28 13.86
C ARG A 422 2.35 -17.34 12.69
N GLU A 423 3.09 -16.27 12.97
CA GLU A 423 4.21 -15.78 12.14
C GLU A 423 5.00 -14.78 12.99
N SER A 424 5.96 -15.30 13.79
CA SER A 424 7.03 -14.45 14.31
C SER A 424 7.80 -13.95 13.09
N TYR A 425 7.64 -12.67 12.79
CA TYR A 425 8.31 -12.04 11.65
C TYR A 425 9.79 -12.41 11.70
N PRO A 426 10.37 -13.02 10.65
CA PRO A 426 11.81 -12.97 10.52
C PRO A 426 12.13 -11.49 10.42
N LYS A 427 12.70 -10.91 11.49
CA LYS A 427 13.29 -9.57 11.41
C LYS A 427 14.14 -9.56 10.14
N ALA A 428 13.88 -8.61 9.24
CA ALA A 428 14.71 -8.39 8.08
C ALA A 428 16.16 -8.42 8.58
N VAL A 429 16.91 -9.43 8.18
CA VAL A 429 18.30 -9.57 8.59
C VAL A 429 19.03 -8.54 7.75
N THR A 430 19.03 -7.29 8.20
CA THR A 430 20.04 -6.34 7.77
C THR A 430 21.38 -7.04 8.01
N SER A 431 22.27 -6.98 7.02
CA SER A 431 23.63 -7.47 7.24
C SER A 431 24.16 -6.79 8.50
N LEU A 432 24.65 -7.56 9.47
CA LEU A 432 25.19 -7.06 10.74
C LEU A 432 26.11 -5.84 10.54
N ALA A 433 26.83 -5.78 9.41
CA ALA A 433 27.72 -4.69 9.06
C ALA A 433 27.04 -3.31 8.85
N CYS A 434 25.73 -3.26 8.55
CA CYS A 434 24.97 -2.02 8.37
C CYS A 434 24.22 -1.57 9.63
N ASP A 435 24.24 -2.37 10.70
CA ASP A 435 23.61 -2.01 11.97
C ASP A 435 24.26 -0.75 12.56
N ASN A 436 23.46 0.07 13.26
CA ASN A 436 23.94 1.31 13.86
C ASN A 436 25.13 1.09 14.82
N GLU A 437 25.20 -0.06 15.49
CA GLU A 437 26.33 -0.41 16.37
C GLU A 437 27.64 -0.66 15.60
N GLN A 438 27.57 -1.04 14.32
CA GLN A 438 28.74 -1.25 13.46
C GLN A 438 29.17 0.01 12.72
N LYS A 439 28.39 1.11 12.75
CA LYS A 439 28.78 2.45 12.25
C LYS A 439 29.76 3.12 13.23
N ASN A 440 30.96 2.57 13.33
CA ASN A 440 31.96 2.85 14.36
C ASN A 440 33.12 3.75 13.90
N THR A 441 32.96 4.52 12.83
CA THR A 441 33.84 5.66 12.55
C THR A 441 33.50 6.86 13.43
N GLU A 442 34.42 7.83 13.51
CA GLU A 442 34.07 9.20 13.86
C GLU A 442 33.17 9.83 12.77
N MET A 443 32.60 11.00 13.06
CA MET A 443 31.73 11.72 12.12
C MET A 443 32.48 12.08 10.83
N LEU A 444 31.92 11.66 9.70
CA LEU A 444 32.40 12.03 8.37
C LEU A 444 31.46 13.05 7.76
N LYS A 445 32.02 14.18 7.31
CA LYS A 445 31.29 15.23 6.58
C LYS A 445 31.41 14.99 5.08
N THR A 446 30.30 15.10 4.37
CA THR A 446 30.24 15.03 2.91
C THR A 446 29.51 16.26 2.39
N VAL A 447 30.04 16.88 1.34
CA VAL A 447 29.43 18.06 0.70
C VAL A 447 29.25 17.76 -0.78
N VAL A 448 28.02 17.89 -1.27
CA VAL A 448 27.66 17.57 -2.65
C VAL A 448 27.12 18.82 -3.36
N VAL A 449 27.62 19.07 -4.57
CA VAL A 449 27.32 20.28 -5.35
C VAL A 449 27.04 19.95 -6.81
N ASP A 450 26.33 20.84 -7.51
CA ASP A 450 26.16 20.78 -8.97
C ASP A 450 27.48 21.13 -9.67
N SER A 451 27.91 20.29 -10.61
CA SER A 451 29.16 20.49 -11.38
C SER A 451 29.21 21.77 -12.22
N PHE A 452 28.07 22.38 -12.54
CA PHE A 452 27.99 23.55 -13.40
C PHE A 452 27.63 24.83 -12.65
N SER A 453 26.52 24.84 -11.91
CA SER A 453 26.12 26.04 -11.16
C SER A 453 26.96 26.23 -9.90
N GLY A 454 27.50 25.14 -9.37
CA GLY A 454 28.21 25.09 -8.10
C GLY A 454 27.31 25.17 -6.88
N ASP A 455 26.00 25.16 -7.06
CA ASP A 455 25.01 25.21 -5.99
C ASP A 455 25.02 23.91 -5.17
N PRO A 456 24.76 23.98 -3.85
CA PRO A 456 24.59 22.79 -3.03
C PRO A 456 23.41 21.94 -3.50
N LEU A 457 23.58 20.62 -3.45
CA LEU A 457 22.52 19.67 -3.82
C LEU A 457 21.87 19.08 -2.58
N GLU A 458 20.62 19.47 -2.33
CA GLU A 458 19.76 18.89 -1.31
C GLU A 458 19.30 17.47 -1.68
N ALA A 459 19.04 16.64 -0.67
CA ALA A 459 18.43 15.32 -0.79
C ALA A 459 19.21 14.33 -1.69
N VAL A 460 20.53 14.55 -1.87
CA VAL A 460 21.43 13.57 -2.48
C VAL A 460 21.56 12.42 -1.52
N ARG A 461 21.23 11.21 -1.99
CA ARG A 461 21.29 10.01 -1.17
C ARG A 461 22.70 9.45 -1.17
N VAL A 462 23.18 9.15 0.02
CA VAL A 462 24.52 8.62 0.24
C VAL A 462 24.41 7.19 0.74
N GLY A 463 24.85 6.26 -0.10
CA GLY A 463 24.98 4.84 0.22
C GLY A 463 26.44 4.46 0.44
N PHE A 464 26.67 3.35 1.14
CA PHE A 464 28.01 2.80 1.36
C PHE A 464 28.05 1.31 1.04
N THR A 465 28.75 0.96 -0.03
CA THR A 465 28.97 -0.41 -0.46
C THR A 465 30.19 -1.00 0.23
N ILE A 466 30.01 -2.15 0.86
CA ILE A 466 31.09 -3.04 1.30
C ILE A 466 31.19 -4.17 0.26
N PRO A 467 32.23 -4.16 -0.62
CA PRO A 467 32.34 -5.14 -1.68
C PRO A 467 32.23 -6.58 -1.18
N ASP A 468 31.51 -7.42 -1.94
CA ASP A 468 31.25 -8.83 -1.65
C ASP A 468 30.49 -9.11 -0.34
N GLN A 469 29.94 -8.08 0.34
CA GLN A 469 29.21 -8.24 1.60
C GLN A 469 27.81 -7.62 1.59
N THR A 470 27.69 -6.30 1.52
CA THR A 470 26.40 -5.60 1.71
C THR A 470 26.49 -4.14 1.29
N ASP A 471 25.32 -3.52 1.06
CA ASP A 471 25.16 -2.10 0.81
C ASP A 471 24.39 -1.45 1.95
N CYS A 472 24.98 -0.45 2.59
CA CYS A 472 24.41 0.25 3.73
C CYS A 472 23.87 1.62 3.31
N GLU A 473 22.66 1.96 3.76
CA GLU A 473 22.17 3.33 3.67
C GLU A 473 22.77 4.19 4.79
N ILE A 474 23.32 5.36 4.41
CA ILE A 474 23.99 6.26 5.35
C ILE A 474 23.10 7.46 5.68
N GLY A 475 22.48 8.07 4.67
CA GLY A 475 21.59 9.22 4.83
C GLY A 475 21.45 10.03 3.55
N SER A 476 20.93 11.25 3.68
CA SER A 476 20.75 12.21 2.58
C SER A 476 21.30 13.58 2.96
N THR A 477 21.76 14.35 1.97
CA THR A 477 22.22 15.74 2.20
C THR A 477 21.06 16.67 2.58
N ASP A 478 21.36 17.68 3.40
CA ASP A 478 20.45 18.77 3.79
C ASP A 478 20.36 19.88 2.72
N GLU A 479 19.64 20.97 3.00
CA GLU A 479 19.49 22.14 2.12
C GLU A 479 20.84 22.80 1.75
N GLU A 480 21.89 22.62 2.56
CA GLU A 480 23.25 23.11 2.30
C GLU A 480 24.10 22.09 1.51
N GLY A 481 23.52 20.96 1.10
CA GLY A 481 24.21 19.90 0.38
C GLY A 481 25.15 19.09 1.28
N VAL A 482 24.96 19.13 2.60
CA VAL A 482 25.84 18.52 3.59
C VAL A 482 25.21 17.27 4.21
N LEU A 483 26.01 16.22 4.39
CA LEU A 483 25.69 15.07 5.22
C LEU A 483 26.81 14.81 6.22
N GLU A 484 26.47 14.79 7.50
CA GLU A 484 27.37 14.35 8.58
C GLU A 484 26.85 13.02 9.16
N SER A 485 27.61 11.94 8.97
CA SER A 485 27.19 10.62 9.44
C SER A 485 28.38 9.71 9.78
N LYS A 486 28.10 8.63 10.49
CA LYS A 486 29.06 7.55 10.78
C LYS A 486 28.90 6.41 9.79
N TYR A 487 30.00 5.74 9.49
CA TYR A 487 30.07 4.66 8.52
C TYR A 487 30.56 3.38 9.17
N PRO A 488 30.24 2.19 8.61
CA PRO A 488 30.95 0.97 8.95
C PRO A 488 32.43 1.10 8.62
N SER A 489 33.28 0.70 9.55
CA SER A 489 34.73 0.89 9.43
C SER A 489 35.39 -0.29 8.73
N VAL A 490 35.69 -0.12 7.43
CA VAL A 490 36.18 -1.19 6.54
C VAL A 490 37.30 -0.69 5.62
N TYR A 491 38.03 -1.63 5.02
CA TYR A 491 38.98 -1.36 3.93
C TYR A 491 38.30 -1.59 2.59
N GLY A 492 38.48 -0.67 1.64
CA GLY A 492 37.97 -0.79 0.28
C GLY A 492 36.45 -0.58 0.14
N GLY A 493 35.84 0.27 0.97
CA GLY A 493 34.44 0.64 0.79
C GLY A 493 34.23 1.61 -0.37
N VAL A 494 32.99 1.75 -0.84
CA VAL A 494 32.62 2.70 -1.89
C VAL A 494 31.42 3.51 -1.44
N VAL A 495 31.53 4.84 -1.48
CA VAL A 495 30.42 5.75 -1.19
C VAL A 495 29.71 6.06 -2.50
N ASN A 496 28.40 5.85 -2.55
CA ASN A 496 27.58 6.09 -3.72
C ASN A 496 26.73 7.35 -3.50
N PHE A 497 26.75 8.25 -4.48
CA PHE A 497 25.98 9.50 -4.51
C PHE A 497 24.92 9.40 -5.58
N ILE A 498 23.66 9.42 -5.17
CA ILE A 498 22.51 9.21 -6.06
C ILE A 498 21.52 10.35 -5.89
N GLN A 499 21.18 11.00 -7.02
CA GLN A 499 20.15 12.02 -7.08
C GLN A 499 19.40 11.91 -8.41
N THR A 500 18.10 12.17 -8.36
CA THR A 500 17.23 12.19 -9.55
C THR A 500 17.74 13.26 -10.52
N ASP A 501 17.78 12.96 -11.80
CA ASP A 501 18.30 13.82 -12.88
C ASP A 501 19.83 14.04 -12.90
N TYR A 502 20.60 13.37 -12.03
CA TYR A 502 22.06 13.42 -12.02
C TYR A 502 22.70 12.05 -12.28
N LEU A 503 23.90 12.05 -12.85
CA LEU A 503 24.71 10.86 -13.01
C LEU A 503 25.19 10.35 -11.64
N THR A 504 25.02 9.06 -11.39
CA THR A 504 25.49 8.41 -10.16
C THR A 504 27.01 8.45 -10.07
N ASN A 505 27.51 8.98 -8.95
CA ASN A 505 28.93 9.06 -8.64
C ASN A 505 29.31 8.10 -7.52
N MET A 506 30.51 7.53 -7.62
CA MET A 506 31.07 6.52 -6.73
C MET A 506 32.45 6.96 -6.27
N TYR A 507 32.62 7.08 -4.95
CA TYR A 507 33.89 7.51 -4.33
C TYR A 507 34.48 6.36 -3.51
N PRO A 508 35.57 5.71 -3.98
CA PRO A 508 36.24 4.65 -3.24
C PRO A 508 36.96 5.21 -2.00
N ILE A 509 36.77 4.58 -0.84
CA ILE A 509 37.30 5.05 0.45
C ILE A 509 37.61 3.90 1.42
N ASP A 510 38.70 4.06 2.18
CA ASP A 510 38.98 3.21 3.35
C ASP A 510 38.42 3.89 4.61
N THR A 511 37.18 3.58 4.98
CA THR A 511 36.54 4.15 6.19
C THR A 511 37.26 3.74 7.48
N TYR A 512 38.04 2.65 7.46
CA TYR A 512 38.93 2.24 8.57
C TYR A 512 39.86 3.35 9.06
N LYS A 513 40.30 4.25 8.17
CA LYS A 513 41.20 5.36 8.52
C LYS A 513 40.57 6.41 9.44
N TYR A 514 39.25 6.37 9.61
CA TYR A 514 38.46 7.35 10.35
C TYR A 514 37.84 6.78 11.64
N GLN A 515 38.36 5.66 12.15
CA GLN A 515 37.93 5.13 13.46
C GLN A 515 38.18 6.11 14.60
N ASP A 516 39.33 6.79 14.58
CA ASP A 516 39.81 7.62 15.68
C ASP A 516 39.94 9.11 15.29
N GLN A 517 39.45 9.50 14.11
CA GLN A 517 39.55 10.88 13.63
C GLN A 517 38.38 11.23 12.70
N GLN A 518 37.87 12.45 12.84
CA GLN A 518 36.91 13.02 11.90
C GLN A 518 37.53 13.16 10.50
N GLY A 519 36.67 13.17 9.50
CA GLY A 519 37.10 13.21 8.10
C GLY A 519 36.09 13.88 7.19
N MET A 520 36.52 14.11 5.96
CA MET A 520 35.70 14.66 4.90
C MET A 520 35.77 13.77 3.67
N ILE A 521 34.61 13.43 3.12
CA ILE A 521 34.45 12.63 1.89
C ILE A 521 34.32 13.61 0.72
N GLY A 522 35.18 13.43 -0.29
CA GLY A 522 35.25 14.31 -1.45
C GLY A 522 36.69 14.59 -1.89
N TYR A 523 36.83 15.37 -2.94
CA TYR A 523 38.09 15.76 -3.55
C TYR A 523 38.21 17.29 -3.62
N ALA A 524 39.40 17.80 -3.93
CA ALA A 524 39.61 19.23 -4.09
C ALA A 524 39.11 19.65 -5.48
N ALA A 525 38.01 20.41 -5.52
CA ALA A 525 37.45 20.99 -6.73
C ALA A 525 37.80 22.49 -6.83
N ALA A 526 37.94 23.00 -8.05
CA ALA A 526 38.27 24.40 -8.27
C ALA A 526 37.11 25.30 -7.82
N GLY A 527 37.40 26.37 -7.07
CA GLY A 527 36.37 27.30 -6.58
C GLY A 527 35.87 27.00 -5.16
N TYR A 528 36.24 25.86 -4.57
CA TYR A 528 35.82 25.47 -3.22
C TYR A 528 36.98 25.51 -2.22
N GLN A 529 36.69 25.95 -0.98
CA GLN A 529 37.67 25.93 0.11
C GLN A 529 37.73 24.55 0.81
N GLU A 530 36.64 23.80 0.77
CA GLU A 530 36.52 22.46 1.33
C GLU A 530 36.51 21.41 0.22
N LYS A 531 36.69 20.13 0.57
CA LYS A 531 36.52 19.04 -0.39
C LYS A 531 35.05 18.84 -0.67
N VAL A 532 34.70 18.65 -1.94
CA VAL A 532 33.33 18.44 -2.40
C VAL A 532 33.26 17.23 -3.32
N VAL A 533 32.04 16.79 -3.60
CA VAL A 533 31.71 15.85 -4.67
C VAL A 533 30.80 16.58 -5.65
N GLU A 534 31.26 16.82 -6.87
CA GLU A 534 30.44 17.42 -7.91
C GLU A 534 29.60 16.34 -8.59
N MET A 535 28.32 16.62 -8.85
CA MET A 535 27.44 15.75 -9.63
C MET A 535 27.10 16.36 -10.99
N ASP A 536 27.09 15.50 -12.01
CA ASP A 536 26.80 15.87 -13.40
C ASP A 536 25.30 15.71 -13.68
N LYS A 537 24.59 16.81 -13.93
CA LYS A 537 23.17 16.77 -14.31
C LYS A 537 22.98 16.23 -15.72
N PHE A 538 22.02 15.35 -15.92
CA PHE A 538 21.65 14.95 -17.28
C PHE A 538 21.07 16.13 -18.06
N LYS A 539 21.59 16.36 -19.27
CA LYS A 539 21.05 17.35 -20.20
C LYS A 539 20.52 16.68 -21.45
N ILE A 540 19.28 17.01 -21.80
CA ILE A 540 18.72 16.70 -23.10
C ILE A 540 19.21 17.74 -24.11
N ILE A 541 19.83 17.30 -25.20
CA ILE A 541 20.40 18.16 -26.25
C ILE A 541 20.13 17.55 -27.63
N ASN A 542 19.96 18.41 -28.64
CA ASN A 542 19.80 17.98 -30.02
C ASN A 542 21.17 17.68 -30.64
N ILE A 543 21.33 16.52 -31.27
CA ILE A 543 22.48 16.17 -32.09
C ILE A 543 22.11 16.26 -33.56
N SER A 544 22.89 17.01 -34.33
CA SER A 544 22.82 17.02 -35.79
C SER A 544 24.14 16.61 -36.41
N ALA A 545 24.13 16.35 -37.71
CA ALA A 545 25.32 15.89 -38.43
C ALA A 545 25.45 16.59 -39.78
N ARG A 546 26.69 16.96 -40.11
CA ARG A 546 27.11 17.48 -41.41
C ARG A 546 28.25 16.64 -41.93
N LYS A 547 28.45 16.63 -43.24
CA LYS A 547 29.53 15.86 -43.86
C LYS A 547 30.66 16.77 -44.37
N ARG A 548 31.89 16.27 -44.31
CA ARG A 548 33.07 16.87 -44.96
C ARG A 548 33.54 15.96 -46.08
N ASN A 549 33.39 16.41 -47.32
CA ASN A 549 33.59 15.53 -48.47
C ASN A 549 35.08 15.32 -48.78
N VAL A 550 35.39 14.08 -49.10
CA VAL A 550 36.66 13.58 -49.63
C VAL A 550 36.45 13.37 -51.11
N GLN A 551 37.07 14.24 -51.89
CA GLN A 551 36.94 14.29 -53.33
C GLN A 551 37.97 13.38 -53.99
N LYS A 552 37.59 12.71 -55.06
CA LYS A 552 38.50 11.89 -55.86
C LYS A 552 39.00 12.69 -57.06
N CYS A 553 40.31 12.76 -57.24
CA CYS A 553 40.93 13.18 -58.49
C CYS A 553 41.68 12.02 -59.13
N VAL A 554 41.49 11.88 -60.44
CA VAL A 554 42.11 10.85 -61.25
C VAL A 554 43.08 11.54 -62.20
N THR A 555 44.36 11.19 -62.09
CA THR A 555 45.42 11.68 -62.97
C THR A 555 45.90 10.56 -63.88
N SER A 556 46.03 10.85 -65.19
CA SER A 556 46.64 9.94 -66.15
C SER A 556 48.12 9.69 -65.81
N TYR A 557 48.65 8.50 -66.12
CA TYR A 557 50.06 8.16 -65.81
C TYR A 557 51.09 9.07 -66.49
N ASP A 558 50.72 9.74 -67.58
CA ASP A 558 51.56 10.74 -68.24
C ASP A 558 51.58 12.12 -67.52
N GLY A 559 50.79 12.27 -66.45
CA GLY A 559 50.67 13.48 -65.63
C GLY A 559 49.97 14.65 -66.31
N LYS A 560 49.43 14.48 -67.53
CA LYS A 560 48.92 15.61 -68.34
C LYS A 560 47.47 15.96 -68.08
N THR A 561 46.65 15.02 -67.62
CA THR A 561 45.22 15.24 -67.36
C THR A 561 44.83 14.78 -65.98
N THR A 562 44.35 15.71 -65.15
CA THR A 562 43.76 15.44 -63.84
C THR A 562 42.31 15.85 -63.87
N SER A 563 41.40 14.91 -63.58
CA SER A 563 39.96 15.17 -63.44
C SER A 563 39.56 14.94 -62.00
N CYS A 564 39.02 15.97 -61.35
CA CYS A 564 38.51 15.91 -59.99
C CYS A 564 36.98 15.89 -59.99
N PHE A 565 36.39 14.99 -59.21
CA PHE A 565 34.95 14.79 -59.13
C PHE A 565 34.43 15.43 -57.84
N ILE A 566 33.53 16.40 -58.00
CA ILE A 566 33.01 17.25 -56.92
C ILE A 566 31.52 17.49 -57.19
N ASN A 567 30.66 17.18 -56.21
CA ASN A 567 29.21 17.45 -56.28
C ASN A 567 28.78 18.68 -55.43
N ASP A 568 29.71 19.59 -55.19
CA ASP A 568 29.46 20.94 -54.67
C ASP A 568 29.25 21.84 -55.88
N GLY A 569 28.05 22.41 -56.07
CA GLY A 569 27.68 23.27 -57.20
C GLY A 569 28.48 24.58 -57.37
N GLN A 570 29.74 24.66 -56.93
CA GLN A 570 30.61 25.82 -57.04
C GLN A 570 31.95 25.50 -57.75
N SER A 571 32.31 26.39 -58.67
CA SER A 571 33.39 26.25 -59.65
C SER A 571 34.79 26.66 -59.13
N LEU A 572 35.80 25.82 -59.41
CA LEU A 572 37.20 26.12 -59.84
C LEU A 572 38.13 27.02 -58.97
N LEU A 573 37.99 27.07 -57.65
CA LEU A 573 39.08 27.52 -56.77
C LEU A 573 39.37 26.46 -55.70
N PHE A 574 40.22 25.50 -56.05
CA PHE A 574 40.79 24.55 -55.08
C PHE A 574 41.59 25.35 -54.04
N LYS A 575 41.03 25.55 -52.84
CA LYS A 575 41.84 25.81 -51.64
C LYS A 575 42.73 24.59 -51.39
N GLU A 576 43.89 24.79 -50.77
CA GLU A 576 44.75 23.68 -50.38
C GLU A 576 43.96 22.67 -49.52
N PRO A 577 44.04 21.37 -49.83
CA PRO A 577 43.32 20.33 -49.11
C PRO A 577 43.85 20.22 -47.68
N ILE A 578 42.98 19.89 -46.71
CA ILE A 578 43.40 19.61 -45.32
C ILE A 578 44.31 18.38 -45.31
N TYR A 579 44.01 17.41 -46.18
CA TYR A 579 44.80 16.20 -46.32
C TYR A 579 44.69 15.64 -47.74
N GLN A 580 45.80 15.13 -48.25
CA GLN A 580 45.87 14.42 -49.53
C GLN A 580 46.51 13.06 -49.30
N TYR A 581 45.94 12.01 -49.90
CA TYR A 581 46.64 10.73 -50.04
C TYR A 581 46.43 10.13 -51.42
N GLU A 582 47.41 9.33 -51.83
CA GLU A 582 47.42 8.63 -53.09
C GLU A 582 47.15 7.14 -52.84
N ALA A 583 46.17 6.58 -53.53
CA ALA A 583 45.93 5.14 -53.52
C ALA A 583 46.76 4.50 -54.64
N ASN A 584 47.94 3.99 -54.27
CA ASN A 584 48.76 3.19 -55.17
C ASN A 584 48.11 1.79 -55.31
N GLY A 585 47.54 1.50 -56.47
CA GLY A 585 46.86 0.22 -56.71
C GLY A 585 46.27 0.04 -58.12
N SER A 586 46.00 1.14 -58.83
CA SER A 586 45.58 1.09 -60.24
C SER A 586 46.80 1.15 -61.16
N LEU A 587 46.94 0.18 -62.05
CA LEU A 587 48.07 0.03 -62.98
C LEU A 587 48.02 1.05 -64.14
N ASN A 588 46.87 1.72 -64.34
CA ASN A 588 46.60 2.58 -65.50
C ASN A 588 46.29 4.05 -65.15
N ARG A 589 46.01 4.38 -63.88
CA ARG A 589 45.71 5.75 -63.39
C ARG A 589 46.16 5.98 -61.95
N LEU A 590 46.53 7.21 -61.62
CA LEU A 590 46.82 7.64 -60.24
C LEU A 590 45.56 8.24 -59.61
N ASN A 591 45.14 7.71 -58.47
CA ASN A 591 43.96 8.17 -57.74
C ASN A 591 44.40 8.91 -56.48
N LYS A 592 44.05 10.19 -56.40
CA LYS A 592 44.33 11.06 -55.26
C LYS A 592 43.02 11.48 -54.60
N TYR A 593 43.00 11.45 -53.28
CA TYR A 593 41.83 11.83 -52.50
C TYR A 593 42.15 13.08 -51.68
N TYR A 594 41.20 14.01 -51.69
CA TYR A 594 41.36 15.35 -51.12
C TYR A 594 40.26 15.59 -50.10
N LEU A 595 40.60 15.68 -48.82
CA LEU A 595 39.64 16.08 -47.79
C LEU A 595 39.42 17.60 -47.85
N SER A 596 38.19 18.00 -48.16
CA SER A 596 37.79 19.40 -48.16
C SER A 596 37.55 19.92 -46.75
N GLY A 597 38.01 21.15 -46.48
CA GLY A 597 37.70 21.86 -45.23
C GLY A 597 36.32 22.51 -45.20
N ARG A 598 35.47 22.28 -46.21
CA ARG A 598 34.08 22.76 -46.23
C ARG A 598 33.14 21.65 -45.73
N SER A 599 32.14 22.05 -44.95
CA SER A 599 31.04 21.17 -44.54
C SER A 599 29.83 21.36 -45.47
N SER A 600 29.08 20.28 -45.68
CA SER A 600 27.80 20.27 -46.42
C SER A 600 26.74 19.51 -45.61
N GLU A 601 25.47 19.77 -45.89
CA GLU A 601 24.37 18.98 -45.33
C GLU A 601 24.40 17.53 -45.86
N LEU A 602 23.68 16.65 -45.16
CA LEU A 602 23.41 15.29 -45.63
C LEU A 602 22.49 15.34 -46.86
N ASN A 603 22.56 14.30 -47.69
CA ASN A 603 21.61 14.10 -48.79
C ASN A 603 20.35 13.38 -48.27
N GLU A 604 19.27 13.37 -49.05
CA GLU A 604 18.00 12.67 -48.69
C GLU A 604 18.21 11.17 -48.47
N ASP A 605 19.13 10.55 -49.22
CA ASP A 605 19.45 9.12 -49.15
C ASP A 605 20.57 8.81 -48.14
N GLU A 606 20.96 9.78 -47.31
CA GLU A 606 22.07 9.63 -46.35
C GLU A 606 21.57 9.63 -44.90
N GLU A 607 22.17 8.75 -44.10
CA GLU A 607 21.89 8.61 -42.66
C GLU A 607 23.20 8.45 -41.89
N VAL A 608 23.34 9.21 -40.81
CA VAL A 608 24.47 9.12 -39.88
C VAL A 608 24.04 8.39 -38.62
N LEU A 609 24.72 7.31 -38.28
CA LEU A 609 24.65 6.69 -36.94
C LEU A 609 25.84 7.16 -36.12
N LEU A 610 25.57 7.94 -35.06
CA LEU A 610 26.53 8.38 -34.07
C LEU A 610 26.40 7.54 -32.81
N THR A 611 27.51 7.08 -32.26
CA THR A 611 27.58 6.42 -30.94
C THR A 611 28.60 7.17 -30.09
N LEU A 612 28.15 7.65 -28.93
CA LEU A 612 29.00 8.30 -27.94
C LEU A 612 29.05 7.43 -26.69
N GLN A 613 30.26 7.02 -26.30
CA GLN A 613 30.50 6.24 -25.08
C GLN A 613 31.36 7.07 -24.13
N ARG A 614 30.80 7.45 -22.97
CA ARG A 614 31.53 8.15 -21.91
C ARG A 614 32.51 7.19 -21.25
N ILE A 615 33.75 7.64 -21.11
CA ILE A 615 34.86 6.89 -20.52
C ILE A 615 35.07 7.28 -19.07
N SER A 616 35.06 8.58 -18.78
CA SER A 616 35.23 9.11 -17.43
C SER A 616 34.76 10.57 -17.35
N GLY A 617 34.64 11.07 -16.11
CA GLY A 617 34.53 12.51 -15.84
C GLY A 617 35.90 13.20 -15.86
N PHE A 618 35.98 14.35 -15.21
CA PHE A 618 37.18 15.19 -15.12
C PHE A 618 38.03 14.96 -13.87
N HIS A 619 37.55 14.13 -12.94
CA HIS A 619 38.20 13.83 -11.67
C HIS A 619 38.44 12.32 -11.54
N ASP A 620 39.69 11.92 -11.32
CA ASP A 620 40.09 10.51 -11.21
C ASP A 620 39.66 9.90 -9.87
N GLU A 621 39.40 10.74 -8.86
CA GLU A 621 38.98 10.34 -7.52
C GLU A 621 37.52 9.86 -7.46
N VAL A 622 36.69 10.22 -8.45
CA VAL A 622 35.29 9.82 -8.54
C VAL A 622 35.07 8.98 -9.78
N MET A 623 34.60 7.76 -9.55
CA MET A 623 34.09 6.92 -10.60
C MET A 623 32.62 7.29 -10.84
N SER A 624 32.15 7.11 -12.06
CA SER A 624 30.75 7.35 -12.43
C SER A 624 30.23 6.16 -13.20
N GLN A 625 28.91 6.02 -13.25
CA GLN A 625 28.26 4.99 -14.05
C GLN A 625 28.69 5.08 -15.53
N GLU A 626 28.88 3.93 -16.19
CA GLU A 626 29.11 3.89 -17.64
C GLU A 626 27.90 4.48 -18.38
N TRP A 627 28.16 5.36 -19.35
CA TRP A 627 27.12 6.03 -20.14
C TRP A 627 27.40 5.87 -21.63
N SER A 628 26.42 5.40 -22.40
CA SER A 628 26.55 5.23 -23.85
C SER A 628 25.22 5.54 -24.52
N ILE A 629 25.29 6.30 -25.61
CA ILE A 629 24.13 6.74 -26.37
C ILE A 629 24.39 6.54 -27.86
N SER A 630 23.34 6.23 -28.62
CA SER A 630 23.40 6.19 -30.08
C SER A 630 22.29 7.03 -30.68
N ALA A 631 22.60 7.81 -31.70
CA ALA A 631 21.71 8.73 -32.39
C ALA A 631 21.76 8.46 -33.90
N SER A 632 20.60 8.35 -34.53
CA SER A 632 20.49 8.35 -35.99
C SER A 632 20.04 9.74 -36.46
N VAL A 633 20.77 10.31 -37.40
CA VAL A 633 20.54 11.66 -37.92
C VAL A 633 20.41 11.62 -39.44
N LYS A 634 19.33 12.20 -39.96
CA LYS A 634 19.07 12.41 -41.39
C LYS A 634 19.08 13.89 -41.74
N LYS A 635 18.98 14.19 -43.03
CA LYS A 635 19.02 15.56 -43.52
C LYS A 635 17.90 16.42 -42.91
N GLY A 636 18.28 17.56 -42.32
CA GLY A 636 17.34 18.53 -41.75
C GLY A 636 16.68 18.06 -40.45
N GLU A 637 17.08 16.90 -39.92
CA GLU A 637 16.61 16.36 -38.66
C GLU A 637 17.70 16.50 -37.60
N ALA A 638 17.29 16.61 -36.34
CA ALA A 638 18.17 16.48 -35.19
C ALA A 638 17.63 15.37 -34.28
N ALA A 639 18.55 14.60 -33.69
CA ALA A 639 18.22 13.55 -32.75
C ALA A 639 18.35 14.06 -31.32
N GLU A 640 17.28 13.93 -30.54
CA GLU A 640 17.29 14.26 -29.13
C GLU A 640 18.02 13.18 -28.34
N VAL A 641 19.03 13.58 -27.56
CA VAL A 641 19.82 12.66 -26.73
C VAL A 641 20.05 13.22 -25.34
N GLN A 642 20.29 12.33 -24.39
CA GLN A 642 20.68 12.70 -23.03
C GLN A 642 22.20 12.53 -22.86
N LEU A 643 22.88 13.64 -22.54
CA LEU A 643 24.33 13.71 -22.33
C LEU A 643 24.65 14.27 -20.95
N VAL A 644 25.89 14.02 -20.52
CA VAL A 644 26.51 14.57 -19.31
C VAL A 644 27.95 15.01 -19.63
N PRO A 645 28.57 15.91 -18.88
CA PRO A 645 29.97 16.28 -19.10
C PRO A 645 30.93 15.10 -18.96
N GLY A 646 32.03 15.11 -19.72
CA GLY A 646 33.09 14.09 -19.60
C GLY A 646 33.88 13.83 -20.89
N LEU A 647 34.64 12.74 -20.85
CA LEU A 647 35.48 12.24 -21.93
C LEU A 647 34.76 11.14 -22.71
N TYR A 648 34.63 11.29 -24.03
CA TYR A 648 33.84 10.41 -24.87
C TYR A 648 34.66 9.75 -25.98
N LYS A 649 34.43 8.45 -26.17
CA LYS A 649 34.68 7.80 -27.45
C LYS A 649 33.54 8.12 -28.39
N VAL A 650 33.87 8.43 -29.64
CA VAL A 650 32.90 8.80 -30.67
C VAL A 650 33.08 7.90 -31.88
N ASN A 651 32.02 7.24 -32.29
CA ASN A 651 31.94 6.51 -33.55
C ASN A 651 30.82 7.11 -34.39
N GLY A 652 31.11 7.49 -35.64
CA GLY A 652 30.14 8.02 -36.58
C GLY A 652 30.20 7.28 -37.89
N MET A 653 29.10 6.66 -38.31
CA MET A 653 28.99 5.94 -39.57
C MET A 653 28.00 6.68 -40.47
N LEU A 654 28.46 7.14 -41.64
CA LEU A 654 27.59 7.73 -42.65
C LEU A 654 27.30 6.68 -43.72
N THR A 655 26.03 6.36 -43.88
CA THR A 655 25.53 5.41 -44.89
C THR A 655 24.74 6.14 -45.95
N ASN A 656 24.75 5.59 -47.17
CA ASN A 656 24.00 6.09 -48.30
C ASN A 656 23.22 4.93 -48.95
N ASP A 657 21.90 5.13 -49.09
CA ASP A 657 20.94 4.14 -49.57
C ASP A 657 20.78 4.13 -51.12
N GLN A 658 21.59 4.93 -51.83
CA GLN A 658 21.69 4.83 -53.29
C GLN A 658 22.47 3.57 -53.69
N LYS A 659 22.07 2.95 -54.79
CA LYS A 659 22.77 1.78 -55.34
C LYS A 659 24.17 2.18 -55.82
N LEU A 660 25.20 1.58 -55.24
CA LEU A 660 26.58 1.72 -55.71
C LEU A 660 26.93 0.60 -56.68
N VAL A 661 27.49 0.97 -57.83
CA VAL A 661 28.06 0.04 -58.82
C VAL A 661 29.53 0.38 -59.04
N ILE A 662 30.40 -0.62 -58.86
CA ILE A 662 31.80 -0.64 -59.30
C ILE A 662 31.84 -1.52 -60.56
N PRO A 663 32.15 -0.97 -61.74
CA PRO A 663 32.07 -1.71 -62.99
C PRO A 663 33.14 -2.80 -63.08
N LYS A 664 32.93 -3.78 -63.97
CA LYS A 664 33.95 -4.75 -64.34
C LYS A 664 35.21 -4.03 -64.86
N GLU A 665 36.38 -4.42 -64.36
CA GLU A 665 37.69 -3.83 -64.72
C GLU A 665 38.71 -4.92 -65.06
N GLU A 666 39.51 -4.71 -66.12
CA GLU A 666 40.68 -5.56 -66.43
C GLU A 666 41.97 -4.84 -66.00
N ARG A 667 42.84 -5.53 -65.26
CA ARG A 667 44.12 -4.98 -64.78
C ARG A 667 45.29 -5.79 -65.29
N CYS A 668 46.23 -5.12 -65.94
CA CYS A 668 47.41 -5.74 -66.52
C CYS A 668 48.68 -5.30 -65.80
N THR A 669 49.43 -6.25 -65.24
CA THR A 669 50.73 -6.00 -64.62
C THR A 669 51.84 -6.44 -65.55
N LYS A 670 52.87 -5.59 -65.69
CA LYS A 670 54.05 -5.90 -66.49
C LYS A 670 55.17 -6.40 -65.60
N TYR A 671 55.78 -7.52 -65.96
CA TYR A 671 56.90 -8.11 -65.24
C TYR A 671 57.96 -8.64 -66.22
N ASP A 672 59.23 -8.50 -65.85
CA ASP A 672 60.34 -8.95 -66.67
C ASP A 672 60.70 -10.40 -66.37
N VAL A 673 60.76 -11.23 -67.41
CA VAL A 673 61.33 -12.58 -67.34
C VAL A 673 62.45 -12.66 -68.36
N LEU A 674 63.70 -12.86 -67.89
CA LEU A 674 64.86 -13.09 -68.75
C LEU A 674 65.04 -12.05 -69.87
N PHE A 675 64.95 -10.76 -69.53
CA PHE A 675 65.09 -9.60 -70.44
C PHE A 675 63.93 -9.39 -71.44
N TRP A 676 62.78 -10.03 -71.25
CA TRP A 676 61.54 -9.79 -72.01
C TRP A 676 60.43 -9.28 -71.09
N GLU A 677 59.77 -8.19 -71.51
CA GLU A 677 58.61 -7.62 -70.82
C GLU A 677 57.39 -8.50 -71.10
N GLN A 678 56.80 -9.11 -70.07
CA GLN A 678 55.54 -9.85 -70.18
C GLN A 678 54.41 -9.11 -69.44
N GLU A 679 53.19 -9.28 -69.93
CA GLU A 679 51.99 -8.67 -69.37
C GLU A 679 51.01 -9.76 -68.96
N ALA A 680 50.62 -9.76 -67.68
CA ALA A 680 49.54 -10.62 -67.17
C ALA A 680 48.36 -9.76 -66.77
N CYS A 681 47.21 -10.02 -67.39
CA CYS A 681 45.95 -9.35 -67.10
C CYS A 681 45.03 -10.23 -66.25
N PHE A 682 44.28 -9.62 -65.34
CA PHE A 682 43.26 -10.27 -64.54
C PHE A 682 42.01 -9.39 -64.47
N ASP A 683 40.85 -10.04 -64.48
CA ASP A 683 39.54 -9.38 -64.42
C ASP A 683 39.05 -9.26 -62.98
N PHE A 684 38.48 -8.10 -62.65
CA PHE A 684 37.61 -7.90 -61.49
C PHE A 684 36.16 -7.85 -61.95
N ASP A 685 35.33 -8.74 -61.42
CA ASP A 685 33.89 -8.73 -61.68
C ASP A 685 33.21 -7.46 -61.14
N GLU A 686 32.05 -7.13 -61.70
CA GLU A 686 31.22 -6.02 -61.22
C GLU A 686 30.80 -6.25 -59.76
N ILE A 687 30.92 -5.20 -58.95
CA ILE A 687 30.47 -5.19 -57.56
C ILE A 687 29.31 -4.20 -57.43
N SER A 688 28.15 -4.67 -56.99
CA SER A 688 26.99 -3.82 -56.71
C SER A 688 26.54 -3.95 -55.26
N SER A 689 26.21 -2.83 -54.62
CA SER A 689 25.62 -2.81 -53.27
C SER A 689 24.43 -1.86 -53.22
N ASP A 690 23.35 -2.27 -52.55
CA ASP A 690 22.15 -1.46 -52.37
C ASP A 690 22.30 -0.41 -51.26
N LYS A 691 23.32 -0.56 -50.40
CA LYS A 691 23.71 0.44 -49.40
C LYS A 691 25.23 0.57 -49.36
N TYR A 692 25.74 1.76 -49.12
CA TYR A 692 27.17 2.03 -49.04
C TYR A 692 27.53 2.82 -47.79
N LEU A 693 28.51 2.33 -47.02
CA LEU A 693 29.14 3.11 -45.94
C LEU A 693 30.05 4.14 -46.59
N SER A 694 29.60 5.38 -46.76
CA SER A 694 30.34 6.42 -47.45
C SER A 694 31.26 7.22 -46.53
N GLY A 695 30.98 7.27 -45.22
CA GLY A 695 31.80 7.99 -44.24
C GLY A 695 31.99 7.23 -42.93
N ASN A 696 33.11 7.48 -42.26
CA ASN A 696 33.44 6.86 -40.99
C ASN A 696 34.30 7.79 -40.13
N LEU A 697 33.86 8.02 -38.90
CA LEU A 697 34.53 8.77 -37.84
C LEU A 697 34.78 7.80 -36.68
N ASN A 698 36.01 7.70 -36.19
CA ASN A 698 36.29 6.90 -35.00
C ASN A 698 37.32 7.60 -34.11
N TRP A 699 36.94 7.89 -32.87
CA TRP A 699 37.77 8.46 -31.82
C TRP A 699 37.72 7.53 -30.60
N ASP A 700 38.71 6.66 -30.49
CA ASP A 700 38.75 5.57 -29.52
C ASP A 700 40.07 5.50 -28.71
N THR A 701 40.98 6.47 -28.91
CA THR A 701 42.24 6.58 -28.14
C THR A 701 42.25 7.82 -27.25
N PRO A 702 42.99 7.81 -26.12
CA PRO A 702 43.00 8.90 -25.15
C PRO A 702 43.33 10.27 -25.72
N GLU A 703 44.18 10.34 -26.75
CA GLU A 703 44.60 11.58 -27.41
C GLU A 703 43.50 12.20 -28.28
N ASN A 704 42.44 11.43 -28.57
CA ASN A 704 41.43 11.76 -29.58
C ASN A 704 40.03 11.90 -29.00
N TYR A 705 39.84 11.53 -27.72
CA TYR A 705 38.55 11.57 -27.06
C TYR A 705 37.89 12.94 -27.23
N LEU A 706 36.58 12.93 -27.42
CA LEU A 706 35.79 14.15 -27.39
C LEU A 706 35.67 14.59 -25.93
N ILE A 707 36.08 15.82 -25.67
CA ILE A 707 35.92 16.45 -24.36
C ILE A 707 34.64 17.29 -24.42
N ILE A 708 33.68 16.99 -23.54
CA ILE A 708 32.46 17.78 -23.38
C ILE A 708 32.49 18.37 -21.97
N THR A 709 32.80 19.66 -21.83
CA THR A 709 32.83 20.31 -20.51
C THR A 709 31.42 20.70 -20.04
N PRO A 710 31.22 20.95 -18.74
CA PRO A 710 29.97 21.50 -18.23
C PRO A 710 29.55 22.77 -18.97
N GLU A 711 30.48 23.70 -19.20
CA GLU A 711 30.20 24.96 -19.88
C GLU A 711 29.74 24.73 -21.32
N ASP A 712 30.43 23.87 -22.06
CA ASP A 712 30.08 23.55 -23.45
C ASP A 712 28.69 22.88 -23.54
N LEU A 713 28.41 21.91 -22.66
CA LEU A 713 27.15 21.17 -22.68
C LEU A 713 25.99 22.03 -22.21
N TYR A 714 26.07 22.62 -21.01
CA TYR A 714 24.92 23.27 -20.37
C TYR A 714 24.53 24.61 -21.01
N THR A 715 25.43 25.26 -21.74
CA THR A 715 25.13 26.51 -22.48
C THR A 715 24.65 26.29 -23.93
N SER A 716 24.65 25.05 -24.42
CA SER A 716 24.31 24.71 -25.81
C SER A 716 22.94 24.08 -25.99
N GLN A 717 22.23 24.38 -27.08
CA GLN A 717 20.96 23.73 -27.43
C GLN A 717 21.12 22.60 -28.44
N GLU A 718 22.21 22.63 -29.22
CA GLU A 718 22.47 21.64 -30.27
C GLU A 718 23.98 21.40 -30.43
N LEU A 719 24.35 20.15 -30.74
CA LEU A 719 25.70 19.70 -31.02
C LEU A 719 25.78 19.14 -32.45
N THR A 720 26.53 19.81 -33.32
CA THR A 720 26.67 19.41 -34.73
C THR A 720 27.96 18.65 -34.98
N PHE A 721 27.87 17.37 -35.35
CA PHE A 721 29.03 16.53 -35.70
C PHE A 721 29.43 16.66 -37.17
N PHE A 722 30.73 16.59 -37.46
CA PHE A 722 31.25 16.59 -38.82
C PHE A 722 31.83 15.23 -39.20
N ILE A 723 31.16 14.51 -40.09
CA ILE A 723 31.59 13.18 -40.53
C ILE A 723 32.38 13.28 -41.84
N PRO A 724 33.62 12.77 -41.91
CA PRO A 724 34.34 12.68 -43.17
C PRO A 724 33.63 11.68 -44.09
N ASN A 725 33.35 12.09 -45.33
CA ASN A 725 32.53 11.35 -46.29
C ASN A 725 33.24 11.21 -47.62
N GLN A 726 33.26 10.04 -48.23
CA GLN A 726 33.64 9.86 -49.62
C GLN A 726 32.47 10.15 -50.55
N ASP A 727 32.61 11.17 -51.38
CA ASP A 727 31.60 11.52 -52.40
C ASP A 727 31.77 10.64 -53.66
N ILE A 728 31.57 9.33 -53.52
CA ILE A 728 31.74 8.34 -54.60
C ILE A 728 30.72 8.52 -55.72
N TYR A 729 29.54 9.07 -55.41
CA TYR A 729 28.47 9.29 -56.39
C TYR A 729 28.77 10.44 -57.34
N SER A 730 29.63 11.40 -56.95
CA SER A 730 30.20 12.38 -57.86
C SER A 730 31.12 11.78 -58.92
N VAL A 731 31.68 10.60 -58.66
CA VAL A 731 32.59 9.89 -59.56
C VAL A 731 31.77 9.12 -60.61
N PRO A 732 31.96 9.38 -61.92
CA PRO A 732 31.35 8.60 -62.98
C PRO A 732 31.63 7.10 -62.83
N GLU A 733 30.64 6.25 -63.10
CA GLU A 733 30.73 4.80 -62.88
C GLU A 733 31.98 4.16 -63.52
N ASN A 734 32.30 4.55 -64.76
CA ASN A 734 33.49 4.09 -65.49
C ASN A 734 34.84 4.55 -64.91
N MET A 735 34.83 5.32 -63.83
CA MET A 735 36.01 5.81 -63.10
C MET A 735 36.04 5.37 -61.64
N ARG A 736 35.06 4.57 -61.21
CA ARG A 736 35.06 3.89 -59.91
C ARG A 736 35.91 2.62 -59.99
N LEU A 737 36.60 2.30 -58.91
CA LEU A 737 37.55 1.20 -58.79
C LEU A 737 37.31 0.46 -57.46
N VAL A 738 37.77 -0.78 -57.37
CA VAL A 738 37.64 -1.59 -56.14
C VAL A 738 38.31 -0.92 -54.92
N GLU A 739 39.39 -0.15 -55.12
CA GLU A 739 40.05 0.62 -54.06
C GLU A 739 39.16 1.70 -53.45
N ASP A 740 38.16 2.21 -54.19
CA ASP A 740 37.23 3.21 -53.66
C ASP A 740 36.48 2.64 -52.44
N LEU A 741 36.21 1.34 -52.40
CA LEU A 741 35.53 0.66 -51.29
C LEU A 741 36.37 0.60 -50.00
N GLN A 742 37.69 0.84 -50.09
CA GLN A 742 38.58 0.87 -48.93
C GLN A 742 38.67 2.26 -48.30
N VAL A 743 38.22 3.31 -49.00
CA VAL A 743 38.32 4.70 -48.56
C VAL A 743 37.60 4.94 -47.23
N PRO A 744 36.36 4.46 -46.99
CA PRO A 744 35.68 4.66 -45.72
C PRO A 744 36.48 4.12 -44.52
N GLY A 745 37.12 2.95 -44.67
CA GLY A 745 38.00 2.41 -43.63
C GLY A 745 39.21 3.30 -43.35
N ARG A 746 39.75 3.97 -44.37
CA ARG A 746 40.82 4.97 -44.18
C ARG A 746 40.31 6.25 -43.53
N LEU A 747 39.05 6.66 -43.74
CA LEU A 747 38.49 7.86 -43.12
C LEU A 747 38.47 7.76 -41.59
N SER A 748 38.21 6.56 -41.05
CA SER A 748 38.34 6.26 -39.60
C SER A 748 39.76 6.54 -39.08
N GLU A 749 40.80 6.12 -39.80
CA GLU A 749 42.18 6.39 -39.40
C GLU A 749 42.57 7.86 -39.60
N LEU A 750 42.02 8.50 -40.63
CA LEU A 750 42.25 9.92 -40.90
C LEU A 750 41.59 10.82 -39.86
N SER A 751 40.41 10.47 -39.33
CA SER A 751 39.74 11.28 -38.31
C SER A 751 40.52 11.41 -37.01
N LYS A 752 41.48 10.51 -36.77
CA LYS A 752 42.37 10.47 -35.59
C LYS A 752 43.63 11.31 -35.77
N LYS A 753 43.98 11.73 -37.00
CA LYS A 753 45.21 12.48 -37.23
C LYS A 753 45.12 13.88 -36.63
N GLU A 754 46.16 14.29 -35.91
CA GLU A 754 46.28 15.62 -35.27
C GLU A 754 46.01 16.78 -36.25
N THR A 755 46.38 16.63 -37.53
CA THR A 755 46.14 17.65 -38.57
C THR A 755 44.69 17.73 -39.07
N ILE A 756 43.87 16.70 -38.82
CA ILE A 756 42.49 16.58 -39.31
C ILE A 756 41.49 16.69 -38.16
N ARG A 757 41.79 16.10 -37.00
CA ARG A 757 40.92 16.04 -35.81
C ARG A 757 40.30 17.39 -35.42
N PRO A 758 41.04 18.53 -35.38
CA PRO A 758 40.47 19.83 -35.05
C PRO A 758 39.40 20.30 -36.05
N SER A 759 39.51 19.90 -37.33
CA SER A 759 38.50 20.25 -38.34
C SER A 759 37.21 19.43 -38.21
N LEU A 760 37.25 18.34 -37.45
CA LEU A 760 36.11 17.46 -37.21
C LEU A 760 35.50 17.64 -35.81
N GLU A 761 36.03 18.57 -34.99
CA GLU A 761 35.43 18.89 -33.69
C GLU A 761 33.96 19.29 -33.86
N PRO A 762 33.07 18.78 -33.00
CA PRO A 762 31.67 19.20 -33.03
C PRO A 762 31.52 20.69 -32.79
N GLU A 763 30.50 21.29 -33.41
CA GLU A 763 30.14 22.68 -33.18
C GLU A 763 29.01 22.75 -32.13
N TYR A 764 29.24 23.55 -31.10
CA TYR A 764 28.28 23.80 -30.02
C TYR A 764 27.44 25.02 -30.37
N ILE A 765 26.14 24.82 -30.58
CA ILE A 765 25.21 25.91 -30.88
C ILE A 765 24.65 26.44 -29.55
N PRO A 766 24.93 27.70 -29.17
CA PRO A 766 24.48 28.24 -27.90
C PRO A 766 22.95 28.38 -27.86
N ILE A 767 22.39 28.34 -26.66
CA ILE A 767 20.99 28.73 -26.42
C ILE A 767 20.87 30.21 -26.81
N SER A 768 19.97 30.54 -27.75
CA SER A 768 19.78 31.94 -28.15
C SER A 768 19.19 32.74 -26.98
N GLU A 769 19.88 33.78 -26.53
CA GLU A 769 19.27 34.83 -25.70
C GLU A 769 18.22 35.53 -26.57
N GLU A 770 16.93 35.25 -26.34
CA GLU A 770 15.83 36.11 -26.81
C GLU A 770 15.74 37.40 -25.98
#